data_AF-A0A916D1C3-F1
#
_entry.id   AF-A0A916D1C3-F1
#
_cell.length_a   1.000
_cell.length_b   1.000
_cell.length_c   1.000
_cell.angle_alpha   90.00
_cell.angle_beta   90.00
_cell.angle_gamma   90.00
#
_symmetry.space_group_name_H-M   'P 1'
#
loop_
_entity.id
_entity.type
_entity.pdbx_description
1 polymer ?
#
loop_
_entity_poly.entity_id
_entity_poly.type
_entity_poly.pdbx_seq_one_letter_code
_entity_poly.pdbx_strand_id
1 'polypeptide(L)'
;MKIGTCVRALLCIWALLTISVPLTVQAQPAQGKVPRFEPVECPGVLRDRTDFTCGFLIVPEDHALPEGKTIRLMVATAHSLSPEPEPDPVVLLSGGPGSGAVGSTGDSLYERTIRERRNLIFLDQRGTGHSQPSLDCPELDNLSLLILSQPQVPAADLIHPLLKACRDRLVSAGIKLEAYTSAQNAADVESLRQALGYPQINLWGGSYGTRLALTVMRDFPAGVRSAVLDSVYPPHVEMYRDAPGNADHTFSVLFDRCAADLLCNLFYPKLRTAFLDVYAQLDKQPVKLDLTIPSANQQIDYYLTADGFAAGVFQFLYDPHAIRYLPSLIYGLRDGDLKQVTAAVNATTQISNALSFGMFFSVMCSEEAPFSTLDEMSAVAQNYPSAMQMHGSIFSAEMWALCQVWFPAGITPDPRENEVVQSDVPALILAGEHDPVTPPVWGKQTADNLSNSYYLEFPGLGHGVVGVGASCPILIAVEFVNHPERRPSSACIGEMRGVAFVVTAAATRPYAVVLSLALGGIAGGAVILTARAAWTRRRGFAWKVSRRLVTWLPTVTAAIIMGLLLVTKTEPSDKLRIAELIIPAALAVQVALAVAPTEDRTLEVIATCPRPVWWLPLERAALPAAAGTVLALGASLIAIMIVGQMPVRTFLLHLLRWIPPTLMFSGIALYVSIRTRQIALGALGTFLIWGTAAIAGKFLLPGYPTFFPLNYLQPLLWVFHPYLQPGELTSTDYLLNRVVVASVGVVLIIWIIRRMRNTEWLIFGNVSRPFQANSHQGVG
;
A
#
# COMPACT_ATOMS: atom_id res chain seq x y z
N MET A 1 -67.12 14.57 -87.94
CA MET A 1 -66.02 15.54 -87.69
C MET A 1 -64.69 14.96 -88.15
N LYS A 2 -63.68 15.81 -88.38
CA LYS A 2 -62.25 15.48 -88.47
C LYS A 2 -61.71 15.12 -87.05
N ILE A 3 -60.54 14.52 -86.81
CA ILE A 3 -59.41 14.07 -87.66
C ILE A 3 -58.65 12.92 -86.94
N GLY A 4 -57.78 12.18 -87.63
CA GLY A 4 -56.82 11.24 -87.01
C GLY A 4 -55.37 11.74 -87.06
N THR A 5 -54.45 10.98 -86.46
CA THR A 5 -52.96 11.13 -86.53
C THR A 5 -52.34 12.47 -86.08
N CYS A 6 -51.69 12.46 -84.90
CA CYS A 6 -50.35 13.01 -84.63
C CYS A 6 -49.85 12.39 -83.29
N VAL A 7 -48.67 11.78 -83.07
CA VAL A 7 -47.31 11.77 -83.66
C VAL A 7 -46.28 12.59 -82.85
N ARG A 8 -45.36 11.86 -82.19
CA ARG A 8 -43.95 12.21 -81.89
C ARG A 8 -43.61 13.68 -81.51
N ALA A 9 -44.07 14.19 -80.36
CA ALA A 9 -43.81 15.59 -79.97
C ALA A 9 -43.37 15.87 -78.51
N LEU A 10 -43.02 14.86 -77.70
CA LEU A 10 -42.74 15.04 -76.25
C LEU A 10 -41.43 14.39 -75.72
N LEU A 11 -40.51 13.98 -76.59
CA LEU A 11 -39.27 13.26 -76.19
C LEU A 11 -37.95 14.04 -76.40
N CYS A 12 -38.00 15.31 -76.83
CA CYS A 12 -36.81 16.00 -77.37
C CYS A 12 -36.34 17.27 -76.60
N ILE A 13 -36.82 17.52 -75.37
CA ILE A 13 -36.50 18.78 -74.62
C ILE A 13 -35.90 18.49 -73.22
N TRP A 14 -35.32 17.30 -72.99
CA TRP A 14 -34.59 16.98 -71.75
C TRP A 14 -33.22 16.33 -71.97
N ALA A 15 -32.63 16.53 -73.16
CA ALA A 15 -31.19 16.37 -73.36
C ALA A 15 -30.53 17.76 -73.33
N LEU A 16 -29.81 18.08 -72.24
CA LEU A 16 -28.72 19.10 -72.20
C LEU A 16 -28.06 19.31 -70.80
N LEU A 17 -28.47 18.60 -69.74
CA LEU A 17 -27.88 18.73 -68.39
C LEU A 17 -27.35 17.39 -67.80
N THR A 18 -26.52 16.69 -68.58
CA THR A 18 -25.71 15.56 -68.10
C THR A 18 -24.24 15.94 -68.01
N ILE A 19 -23.90 16.72 -66.98
CA ILE A 19 -22.49 16.96 -66.61
C ILE A 19 -21.86 15.60 -66.30
N SER A 20 -20.95 15.18 -67.17
CA SER A 20 -20.25 13.90 -67.05
C SER A 20 -19.15 14.03 -65.99
N VAL A 21 -19.54 13.98 -64.72
CA VAL A 21 -18.59 13.80 -63.62
C VAL A 21 -17.91 12.45 -63.84
N PRO A 22 -16.58 12.41 -64.04
CA PRO A 22 -15.89 11.13 -64.12
C PRO A 22 -16.00 10.47 -62.75
N LEU A 23 -16.74 9.36 -62.70
CA LEU A 23 -16.71 8.44 -61.57
C LEU A 23 -15.30 7.83 -61.51
N THR A 24 -14.41 8.56 -60.84
CA THR A 24 -13.18 8.04 -60.27
C THR A 24 -13.61 7.05 -59.20
N VAL A 25 -13.82 5.81 -59.63
CA VAL A 25 -13.86 4.66 -58.73
C VAL A 25 -12.50 4.66 -58.05
N GLN A 26 -12.44 5.23 -56.84
CA GLN A 26 -11.33 4.98 -55.93
C GLN A 26 -11.37 3.48 -55.66
N ALA A 27 -10.52 2.74 -56.37
CA ALA A 27 -10.21 1.38 -56.02
C ALA A 27 -9.88 1.37 -54.53
N GLN A 28 -10.57 0.54 -53.76
CA GLN A 28 -10.12 0.23 -52.41
C GLN A 28 -8.65 -0.19 -52.50
N PRO A 29 -7.76 0.28 -51.61
CA PRO A 29 -6.38 -0.16 -51.61
C PRO A 29 -6.36 -1.68 -51.63
N ALA A 30 -5.69 -2.27 -52.63
CA ALA A 30 -5.58 -3.72 -52.72
C ALA A 30 -5.07 -4.23 -51.37
N GLN A 31 -5.80 -5.16 -50.75
CA GLN A 31 -5.50 -5.62 -49.40
C GLN A 31 -4.08 -6.21 -49.40
N GLY A 32 -3.13 -5.42 -48.87
CA GLY A 32 -1.72 -5.77 -48.91
C GLY A 32 -1.47 -7.07 -48.15
N LYS A 33 -0.64 -7.95 -48.69
CA LYS A 33 -0.38 -9.29 -48.13
C LYS A 33 -0.20 -9.22 -46.62
N VAL A 34 -0.88 -10.13 -45.93
CA VAL A 34 -0.91 -10.27 -44.48
C VAL A 34 0.07 -11.40 -44.07
N PRO A 35 0.78 -11.31 -42.92
CA PRO A 35 0.82 -10.17 -42.00
C PRO A 35 1.65 -8.99 -42.54
N ARG A 36 1.34 -7.78 -42.04
CA ARG A 36 2.08 -6.54 -42.37
C ARG A 36 2.03 -5.53 -41.22
N PHE A 37 3.01 -4.65 -41.14
CA PHE A 37 3.04 -3.56 -40.16
C PHE A 37 2.74 -2.20 -40.82
N GLU A 38 1.84 -1.42 -40.20
CA GLU A 38 1.41 -0.09 -40.65
C GLU A 38 1.77 0.96 -39.59
N PRO A 39 2.88 1.71 -39.71
CA PRO A 39 3.28 2.72 -38.74
C PRO A 39 2.22 3.81 -38.53
N VAL A 40 2.01 4.23 -37.27
CA VAL A 40 1.11 5.33 -36.88
C VAL A 40 1.72 6.21 -35.79
N GLU A 41 1.13 7.38 -35.58
CA GLU A 41 1.41 8.22 -34.41
C GLU A 41 1.09 7.44 -33.11
N CYS A 42 1.98 7.52 -32.11
CA CYS A 42 1.78 6.82 -30.85
C CYS A 42 0.57 7.34 -30.05
N PRO A 43 -0.22 6.46 -29.41
CA PRO A 43 -1.42 6.85 -28.68
C PRO A 43 -1.10 7.42 -27.28
N GLY A 44 -2.05 8.18 -26.73
CA GLY A 44 -2.05 8.60 -25.32
C GLY A 44 -0.75 9.29 -24.87
N VAL A 45 -0.18 8.81 -23.76
CA VAL A 45 1.06 9.33 -23.15
C VAL A 45 2.32 9.07 -23.97
N LEU A 46 2.24 8.24 -25.02
CA LEU A 46 3.37 7.92 -25.90
C LEU A 46 3.48 8.86 -27.10
N ARG A 47 2.49 9.72 -27.38
CA ARG A 47 2.51 10.64 -28.53
C ARG A 47 3.77 11.49 -28.61
N ASP A 48 4.19 12.06 -27.48
CA ASP A 48 5.35 12.97 -27.40
C ASP A 48 6.68 12.23 -27.11
N ARG A 49 6.69 10.88 -27.12
CA ARG A 49 7.85 10.05 -26.80
C ARG A 49 8.67 9.71 -28.05
N THR A 50 9.73 10.47 -28.29
CA THR A 50 10.68 10.23 -29.40
C THR A 50 11.49 8.94 -29.27
N ASP A 51 11.51 8.31 -28.10
CA ASP A 51 12.17 7.02 -27.84
C ASP A 51 11.26 5.81 -28.10
N PHE A 52 10.08 6.04 -28.71
CA PHE A 52 9.12 5.01 -29.12
C PHE A 52 8.84 5.05 -30.63
N THR A 53 8.28 3.97 -31.17
CA THR A 53 7.66 3.94 -32.50
C THR A 53 6.45 3.00 -32.46
N CYS A 54 5.32 3.47 -32.99
CA CYS A 54 4.04 2.75 -32.92
C CYS A 54 3.51 2.42 -34.32
N GLY A 55 2.60 1.44 -34.37
CA GLY A 55 1.97 0.99 -35.61
C GLY A 55 0.92 -0.08 -35.36
N PHE A 56 0.10 -0.34 -36.37
CA PHE A 56 -0.80 -1.48 -36.37
C PHE A 56 -0.16 -2.67 -37.09
N LEU A 57 0.00 -3.78 -36.38
CA LEU A 57 0.16 -5.08 -37.02
C LEU A 57 -1.19 -5.52 -37.59
N ILE A 58 -1.23 -5.85 -38.87
CA ILE A 58 -2.43 -6.34 -39.55
C ILE A 58 -2.31 -7.85 -39.72
N VAL A 59 -3.33 -8.57 -39.26
CA VAL A 59 -3.45 -10.04 -39.18
C VAL A 59 -4.88 -10.46 -39.54
N PRO A 60 -5.14 -11.71 -39.93
CA PRO A 60 -6.51 -12.19 -40.04
C PRO A 60 -7.19 -12.21 -38.66
N GLU A 61 -8.51 -12.03 -38.62
CA GLU A 61 -9.29 -12.28 -37.40
C GLU A 61 -9.23 -13.77 -37.03
N ASP A 62 -9.20 -14.65 -38.03
CA ASP A 62 -9.07 -16.09 -37.84
C ASP A 62 -7.94 -16.62 -38.74
N HIS A 63 -6.84 -17.10 -38.14
CA HIS A 63 -5.68 -17.63 -38.87
C HIS A 63 -5.97 -18.92 -39.64
N ALA A 64 -7.09 -19.61 -39.38
CA ALA A 64 -7.58 -20.69 -40.25
C ALA A 64 -8.22 -20.17 -41.55
N LEU A 65 -8.51 -18.86 -41.64
CA LEU A 65 -9.10 -18.16 -42.77
C LEU A 65 -8.22 -16.95 -43.16
N PRO A 66 -6.99 -17.16 -43.68
CA PRO A 66 -6.00 -16.10 -43.87
C PRO A 66 -6.42 -15.01 -44.89
N GLU A 67 -7.28 -15.34 -45.85
CA GLU A 67 -7.88 -14.41 -46.82
C GLU A 67 -9.23 -13.82 -46.32
N GLY A 68 -9.51 -13.94 -45.02
CA GLY A 68 -10.76 -13.51 -44.39
C GLY A 68 -10.79 -12.05 -43.93
N LYS A 69 -11.67 -11.76 -42.96
CA LYS A 69 -11.70 -10.47 -42.27
C LYS A 69 -10.39 -10.27 -41.51
N THR A 70 -9.79 -9.08 -41.58
CA THR A 70 -8.55 -8.72 -40.88
C THR A 70 -8.82 -7.84 -39.66
N ILE A 71 -7.99 -7.98 -38.62
CA ILE A 71 -7.96 -7.10 -37.44
C ILE A 71 -6.65 -6.30 -37.40
N ARG A 72 -6.57 -5.30 -36.52
CA ARG A 72 -5.42 -4.40 -36.39
C ARG A 72 -4.96 -4.37 -34.93
N LEU A 73 -3.74 -4.83 -34.65
CA LEU A 73 -3.18 -4.90 -33.31
C LEU A 73 -2.23 -3.75 -33.06
N MET A 74 -2.44 -2.95 -32.02
CA MET A 74 -1.54 -1.85 -31.69
C MET A 74 -0.23 -2.41 -31.13
N VAL A 75 0.88 -1.95 -31.70
CA VAL A 75 2.23 -2.25 -31.25
C VAL A 75 2.93 -0.95 -30.91
N ALA A 76 3.59 -0.89 -29.77
CA ALA A 76 4.55 0.15 -29.45
C ALA A 76 5.92 -0.47 -29.18
N THR A 77 6.95 -0.06 -29.94
CA THR A 77 8.34 -0.44 -29.70
C THR A 77 9.02 0.70 -28.95
N ALA A 78 9.45 0.45 -27.71
CA ALA A 78 10.40 1.28 -26.99
C ALA A 78 11.81 0.91 -27.44
N HIS A 79 12.53 1.87 -28.02
CA HIS A 79 13.86 1.63 -28.58
C HIS A 79 14.91 1.42 -27.48
N SER A 80 15.95 0.66 -27.79
CA SER A 80 17.10 0.50 -26.90
C SER A 80 17.81 1.84 -26.65
N LEU A 81 18.47 1.93 -25.49
CA LEU A 81 19.40 2.99 -25.13
C LEU A 81 20.79 2.77 -25.75
N SER A 82 21.08 1.56 -26.26
CA SER A 82 22.29 1.28 -27.05
C SER A 82 22.14 1.79 -28.49
N PRO A 83 23.16 2.44 -29.08
CA PRO A 83 23.19 2.74 -30.52
C PRO A 83 23.33 1.48 -31.38
N GLU A 84 23.82 0.38 -30.79
CA GLU A 84 23.91 -0.94 -31.39
C GLU A 84 23.07 -1.91 -30.52
N PRO A 85 21.75 -2.02 -30.79
CA PRO A 85 20.88 -2.95 -30.08
C PRO A 85 21.15 -4.40 -30.49
N GLU A 86 20.96 -5.32 -29.55
CA GLU A 86 20.94 -6.75 -29.84
C GLU A 86 19.75 -7.11 -30.75
N PRO A 87 19.90 -8.09 -31.67
CA PRO A 87 18.94 -8.32 -32.76
C PRO A 87 17.62 -8.99 -32.34
N ASP A 88 17.56 -9.55 -31.14
CA ASP A 88 16.41 -10.25 -30.57
C ASP A 88 15.70 -9.38 -29.50
N PRO A 89 14.54 -8.76 -29.81
CA PRO A 89 13.83 -7.90 -28.86
C PRO A 89 13.18 -8.71 -27.75
N VAL A 90 12.64 -8.01 -26.75
CA VAL A 90 11.70 -8.60 -25.77
C VAL A 90 10.28 -8.20 -26.16
N VAL A 91 9.37 -9.17 -26.26
CA VAL A 91 7.93 -8.94 -26.47
C VAL A 91 7.20 -9.19 -25.14
N LEU A 92 6.50 -8.16 -24.64
CA LEU A 92 5.67 -8.28 -23.45
C LEU A 92 4.31 -8.89 -23.81
N LEU A 93 3.91 -9.90 -23.05
CA LEU A 93 2.62 -10.57 -23.15
C LEU A 93 1.84 -10.31 -21.86
N SER A 94 0.83 -9.44 -21.94
CA SER A 94 0.05 -8.99 -20.78
C SER A 94 -0.95 -10.04 -20.28
N GLY A 95 -1.17 -10.04 -18.96
CA GLY A 95 -2.12 -10.91 -18.29
C GLY A 95 -3.60 -10.51 -18.41
N GLY A 96 -4.38 -10.93 -17.41
CA GLY A 96 -5.84 -10.75 -17.36
C GLY A 96 -6.55 -12.10 -17.42
N PRO A 97 -6.86 -12.68 -18.60
CA PRO A 97 -6.69 -12.13 -19.95
C PRO A 97 -7.41 -10.80 -20.21
N GLY A 98 -7.05 -10.11 -21.28
CA GLY A 98 -7.71 -8.86 -21.71
C GLY A 98 -6.98 -7.56 -21.37
N SER A 99 -5.80 -7.59 -20.74
CA SER A 99 -5.00 -6.38 -20.48
C SER A 99 -4.20 -5.93 -21.72
N GLY A 100 -4.25 -4.64 -22.04
CA GLY A 100 -3.43 -4.02 -23.10
C GLY A 100 -2.03 -3.64 -22.61
N ALA A 101 -0.98 -4.01 -23.34
CA ALA A 101 0.41 -3.71 -22.99
C ALA A 101 0.77 -2.23 -23.21
N VAL A 102 0.28 -1.61 -24.28
CA VAL A 102 0.69 -0.24 -24.69
C VAL A 102 0.17 0.82 -23.72
N GLY A 103 -0.95 0.55 -23.04
CA GLY A 103 -1.46 1.39 -21.95
C GLY A 103 -0.74 1.22 -20.60
N SER A 104 0.16 0.23 -20.47
CA SER A 104 0.77 -0.17 -19.20
C SER A 104 2.25 0.21 -19.03
N THR A 105 2.91 0.72 -20.08
CA THR A 105 4.29 1.24 -19.98
C THR A 105 4.38 2.43 -19.04
N GLY A 106 5.35 2.40 -18.13
CA GLY A 106 5.51 3.40 -17.08
C GLY A 106 6.94 3.90 -16.89
N ASP A 107 7.88 3.50 -17.76
CA ASP A 107 9.32 3.62 -17.52
C ASP A 107 9.70 3.02 -16.15
N SER A 108 9.25 1.80 -15.90
CA SER A 108 9.61 1.00 -14.73
C SER A 108 11.09 0.60 -14.72
N LEU A 109 11.55 -0.01 -13.63
CA LEU A 109 12.93 -0.51 -13.55
C LEU A 109 13.21 -1.64 -14.55
N TYR A 110 12.26 -2.57 -14.75
CA TYR A 110 12.46 -3.67 -15.71
C TYR A 110 12.49 -3.14 -17.15
N GLU A 111 11.59 -2.19 -17.51
CA GLU A 111 11.58 -1.54 -18.83
C GLU A 111 12.94 -0.92 -19.14
N ARG A 112 13.49 -0.08 -18.25
CA ARG A 112 14.79 0.55 -18.46
C ARG A 112 15.94 -0.47 -18.57
N THR A 113 15.98 -1.46 -17.69
CA THR A 113 17.11 -2.42 -17.64
C THR A 113 17.12 -3.37 -18.85
N ILE A 114 15.96 -3.74 -19.41
CA ILE A 114 15.89 -4.42 -20.71
C ILE A 114 16.39 -3.50 -21.84
N ARG A 115 15.94 -2.24 -21.83
CA ARG A 115 16.26 -1.26 -22.87
C ARG A 115 17.73 -0.88 -22.93
N GLU A 116 18.54 -1.16 -21.91
CA GLU A 116 20.01 -0.98 -21.95
C GLU A 116 20.67 -1.65 -23.17
N ARG A 117 20.12 -2.78 -23.67
CA ARG A 117 20.65 -3.51 -24.84
C ARG A 117 19.63 -3.94 -25.89
N ARG A 118 18.32 -3.92 -25.57
CA ARG A 118 17.28 -4.52 -26.42
C ARG A 118 16.15 -3.54 -26.72
N ASN A 119 15.49 -3.72 -27.86
CA ASN A 119 14.17 -3.12 -28.07
C ASN A 119 13.13 -3.87 -27.22
N LEU A 120 12.19 -3.12 -26.64
CA LEU A 120 11.09 -3.64 -25.83
C LEU A 120 9.76 -3.38 -26.55
N ILE A 121 9.02 -4.44 -26.87
CA ILE A 121 7.83 -4.40 -27.70
C ILE A 121 6.60 -4.68 -26.85
N PHE A 122 5.72 -3.70 -26.78
CA PHE A 122 4.40 -3.78 -26.16
C PHE A 122 3.39 -4.14 -27.24
N LEU A 123 2.74 -5.30 -27.12
CA LEU A 123 1.65 -5.74 -28.00
C LEU A 123 0.31 -5.60 -27.27
N ASP A 124 -0.57 -4.73 -27.75
CA ASP A 124 -1.98 -4.82 -27.40
C ASP A 124 -2.57 -6.04 -28.15
N GLN A 125 -2.79 -7.11 -27.39
CA GLN A 125 -3.34 -8.37 -27.87
C GLN A 125 -4.71 -8.17 -28.55
N ARG A 126 -5.13 -9.14 -29.38
CA ARG A 126 -6.44 -9.11 -30.05
C ARG A 126 -7.58 -8.79 -29.07
N GLY A 127 -8.37 -7.77 -29.40
CA GLY A 127 -9.46 -7.28 -28.56
C GLY A 127 -9.08 -6.27 -27.45
N THR A 128 -7.81 -6.07 -27.14
CA THR A 128 -7.38 -5.29 -25.95
C THR A 128 -6.85 -3.89 -26.27
N GLY A 129 -6.91 -2.97 -25.31
CA GLY A 129 -6.22 -1.68 -25.38
C GLY A 129 -6.60 -0.83 -26.59
N HIS A 130 -5.63 -0.51 -27.45
CA HIS A 130 -5.83 0.25 -28.68
C HIS A 130 -6.04 -0.61 -29.93
N SER A 131 -6.08 -1.94 -29.79
CA SER A 131 -6.32 -2.88 -30.89
C SER A 131 -7.78 -2.85 -31.37
N GLN A 132 -7.99 -3.20 -32.64
CA GLN A 132 -9.25 -3.02 -33.36
C GLN A 132 -9.69 -4.33 -34.04
N PRO A 133 -10.91 -4.84 -33.75
CA PRO A 133 -11.89 -4.28 -32.82
C PRO A 133 -11.43 -4.41 -31.36
N SER A 134 -11.90 -3.51 -30.50
CA SER A 134 -11.83 -3.69 -29.04
C SER A 134 -13.00 -4.57 -28.59
N LEU A 135 -12.75 -5.42 -27.60
CA LEU A 135 -13.73 -6.31 -26.96
C LEU A 135 -14.15 -5.76 -25.58
N ASP A 136 -13.93 -4.47 -25.31
CA ASP A 136 -14.27 -3.86 -24.04
C ASP A 136 -15.79 -3.88 -23.81
N CYS A 137 -16.19 -4.06 -22.55
CA CYS A 137 -17.59 -4.08 -22.12
C CYS A 137 -17.89 -2.85 -21.25
N PRO A 138 -18.15 -1.65 -21.83
CA PRO A 138 -18.63 -0.50 -21.06
C PRO A 138 -19.95 -0.75 -20.32
N GLU A 139 -20.68 -1.80 -20.69
CA GLU A 139 -21.79 -2.35 -19.91
C GLU A 139 -21.39 -2.78 -18.48
N LEU A 140 -20.11 -3.10 -18.25
CA LEU A 140 -19.56 -3.58 -16.97
C LEU A 140 -18.73 -2.53 -16.21
N ASP A 141 -18.45 -1.34 -16.78
CA ASP A 141 -17.60 -0.30 -16.17
C ASP A 141 -18.01 0.07 -14.74
N ASN A 142 -19.32 0.07 -14.47
CA ASN A 142 -19.90 0.43 -13.18
C ASN A 142 -20.32 -0.79 -12.34
N LEU A 143 -20.02 -2.02 -12.78
CA LEU A 143 -20.44 -3.26 -12.11
C LEU A 143 -20.04 -3.29 -10.64
N SER A 144 -18.78 -2.95 -10.34
CA SER A 144 -18.28 -2.90 -8.96
C SER A 144 -19.11 -1.95 -8.10
N LEU A 145 -19.46 -0.76 -8.62
CA LEU A 145 -20.29 0.22 -7.91
C LEU A 145 -21.74 -0.26 -7.77
N LEU A 146 -22.28 -1.00 -8.73
CA LEU A 146 -23.62 -1.59 -8.68
C LEU A 146 -23.72 -2.70 -7.62
N ILE A 147 -22.73 -3.59 -7.55
CA ILE A 147 -22.64 -4.63 -6.51
C ILE A 147 -22.48 -3.98 -5.12
N LEU A 148 -21.56 -3.01 -4.98
CA LEU A 148 -21.31 -2.32 -3.71
C LEU A 148 -22.51 -1.49 -3.20
N SER A 149 -23.40 -1.05 -4.09
CA SER A 149 -24.59 -0.25 -3.74
C SER A 149 -25.90 -1.06 -3.66
N GLN A 150 -25.90 -2.34 -4.07
CA GLN A 150 -27.07 -3.22 -4.01
C GLN A 150 -26.73 -4.57 -3.34
N PRO A 151 -26.20 -4.59 -2.11
CA PRO A 151 -25.74 -5.81 -1.41
C PRO A 151 -26.85 -6.85 -1.15
N GLN A 152 -28.12 -6.45 -1.24
CA GLN A 152 -29.29 -7.33 -1.16
C GLN A 152 -29.63 -8.07 -2.47
N VAL A 153 -28.95 -7.75 -3.58
CA VAL A 153 -29.15 -8.38 -4.89
C VAL A 153 -27.98 -9.35 -5.14
N PRO A 154 -28.24 -10.62 -5.52
CA PRO A 154 -27.18 -11.54 -5.93
C PRO A 154 -26.31 -10.95 -7.05
N ALA A 155 -24.98 -11.08 -6.94
CA ALA A 155 -24.08 -10.52 -7.94
C ALA A 155 -24.36 -11.06 -9.36
N ALA A 156 -24.72 -12.35 -9.48
CA ALA A 156 -25.13 -12.97 -10.75
C ALA A 156 -26.27 -12.20 -11.45
N ASP A 157 -27.32 -11.80 -10.71
CA ASP A 157 -28.48 -11.06 -11.25
C ASP A 157 -28.09 -9.68 -11.81
N LEU A 158 -26.98 -9.11 -11.35
CA LEU A 158 -26.40 -7.86 -11.88
C LEU A 158 -25.44 -8.13 -13.05
N ILE A 159 -24.58 -9.15 -12.95
CA ILE A 159 -23.54 -9.45 -13.95
C ILE A 159 -24.13 -10.01 -15.24
N HIS A 160 -25.00 -11.03 -15.14
CA HIS A 160 -25.52 -11.80 -16.28
C HIS A 160 -26.19 -10.93 -17.36
N PRO A 161 -27.10 -9.99 -17.04
CA PRO A 161 -27.72 -9.15 -18.07
C PRO A 161 -26.74 -8.16 -18.72
N LEU A 162 -25.75 -7.64 -17.98
CA LEU A 162 -24.75 -6.72 -18.50
C LEU A 162 -23.73 -7.44 -19.40
N LEU A 163 -23.29 -8.63 -18.98
CA LEU A 163 -22.42 -9.49 -19.79
C LEU A 163 -23.11 -9.93 -21.09
N LYS A 164 -24.38 -10.31 -21.02
CA LYS A 164 -25.21 -10.62 -22.19
C LYS A 164 -25.32 -9.42 -23.14
N ALA A 165 -25.49 -8.21 -22.62
CA ALA A 165 -25.57 -7.00 -23.43
C ALA A 165 -24.25 -6.71 -24.17
N CYS A 166 -23.10 -6.86 -23.50
CA CYS A 166 -21.78 -6.75 -24.14
C CYS A 166 -21.61 -7.79 -25.26
N ARG A 167 -21.89 -9.07 -24.97
CA ARG A 167 -21.85 -10.16 -25.96
C ARG A 167 -22.69 -9.82 -27.19
N ASP A 168 -23.95 -9.45 -26.97
CA ASP A 168 -24.90 -9.16 -28.05
C ASP A 168 -24.45 -7.97 -28.91
N ARG A 169 -23.84 -6.94 -28.31
CA ARG A 169 -23.21 -5.82 -29.04
C ARG A 169 -22.03 -6.29 -29.89
N LEU A 170 -21.10 -7.06 -29.33
CA LEU A 170 -19.89 -7.53 -30.04
C LEU A 170 -20.26 -8.45 -31.22
N VAL A 171 -21.16 -9.41 -31.01
CA VAL A 171 -21.67 -10.30 -32.07
C VAL A 171 -22.43 -9.49 -33.13
N SER A 172 -23.24 -8.50 -32.73
CA SER A 172 -23.95 -7.61 -33.69
C SER A 172 -23.00 -6.71 -34.49
N ALA A 173 -21.80 -6.42 -33.97
CA ALA A 173 -20.72 -5.74 -34.70
C ALA A 173 -19.95 -6.67 -35.65
N GLY A 174 -20.35 -7.95 -35.77
CA GLY A 174 -19.71 -8.93 -36.65
C GLY A 174 -18.37 -9.43 -36.13
N ILE A 175 -18.18 -9.47 -34.80
CA ILE A 175 -16.98 -10.03 -34.15
C ILE A 175 -17.20 -11.52 -33.91
N LYS A 176 -16.29 -12.36 -34.40
CA LYS A 176 -16.29 -13.82 -34.15
C LYS A 176 -15.61 -14.10 -32.81
N LEU A 177 -16.38 -14.20 -31.73
CA LEU A 177 -15.86 -14.35 -30.36
C LEU A 177 -14.98 -15.60 -30.18
N GLU A 178 -15.23 -16.65 -30.97
CA GLU A 178 -14.50 -17.91 -31.02
C GLU A 178 -13.10 -17.78 -31.66
N ALA A 179 -12.75 -16.61 -32.21
CA ALA A 179 -11.42 -16.32 -32.73
C ALA A 179 -10.52 -15.57 -31.72
N TYR A 180 -11.00 -15.32 -30.49
CA TYR A 180 -10.28 -14.58 -29.46
C TYR A 180 -9.74 -15.56 -28.39
N THR A 181 -8.75 -16.35 -28.82
CA THR A 181 -8.15 -17.49 -28.11
C THR A 181 -6.62 -17.32 -28.01
N SER A 182 -5.97 -18.00 -27.06
CA SER A 182 -4.51 -18.04 -26.90
C SER A 182 -3.82 -18.53 -28.17
N ALA A 183 -4.36 -19.57 -28.84
CA ALA A 183 -3.78 -20.11 -30.07
C ALA A 183 -3.80 -19.09 -31.23
N GLN A 184 -4.89 -18.33 -31.40
CA GLN A 184 -4.99 -17.27 -32.42
C GLN A 184 -4.07 -16.07 -32.09
N ASN A 185 -3.93 -15.75 -30.81
CA ASN A 185 -3.06 -14.70 -30.28
C ASN A 185 -1.56 -15.09 -30.41
N ALA A 186 -1.22 -16.38 -30.26
CA ALA A 186 0.14 -16.88 -30.50
C ALA A 186 0.55 -16.73 -31.97
N ALA A 187 -0.37 -16.97 -32.91
CA ALA A 187 -0.16 -16.71 -34.32
C ALA A 187 -0.02 -15.20 -34.64
N ASP A 188 -0.57 -14.31 -33.81
CA ASP A 188 -0.30 -12.87 -33.88
C ASP A 188 1.12 -12.51 -33.42
N VAL A 189 1.65 -13.19 -32.39
CA VAL A 189 3.04 -12.99 -31.91
C VAL A 189 4.07 -13.47 -32.95
N GLU A 190 3.81 -14.58 -33.64
CA GLU A 190 4.62 -15.00 -34.79
C GLU A 190 4.46 -14.03 -35.98
N SER A 191 3.25 -13.56 -36.25
CA SER A 191 2.98 -12.55 -37.29
C SER A 191 3.70 -11.23 -37.00
N LEU A 192 3.79 -10.81 -35.74
CA LEU A 192 4.53 -9.64 -35.26
C LEU A 192 6.03 -9.79 -35.57
N ARG A 193 6.60 -10.94 -35.20
CA ARG A 193 8.01 -11.27 -35.45
C ARG A 193 8.34 -11.21 -36.94
N GLN A 194 7.51 -11.84 -37.78
CA GLN A 194 7.67 -11.84 -39.24
C GLN A 194 7.52 -10.43 -39.84
N ALA A 195 6.47 -9.68 -39.48
CA ALA A 195 6.19 -8.37 -40.05
C ALA A 195 7.19 -7.28 -39.64
N LEU A 196 7.84 -7.42 -38.49
CA LEU A 196 8.93 -6.54 -38.04
C LEU A 196 10.34 -7.06 -38.44
N GLY A 197 10.43 -8.24 -39.05
CA GLY A 197 11.67 -8.79 -39.60
C GLY A 197 12.65 -9.39 -38.58
N TYR A 198 12.22 -9.69 -37.36
CA TYR A 198 13.10 -10.21 -36.31
C TYR A 198 13.40 -11.72 -36.49
N PRO A 199 14.68 -12.16 -36.53
CA PRO A 199 15.00 -13.58 -36.68
C PRO A 199 14.46 -14.45 -35.54
N GLN A 200 14.58 -13.96 -34.30
CA GLN A 200 13.98 -14.55 -33.10
C GLN A 200 13.56 -13.43 -32.14
N ILE A 201 12.67 -13.75 -31.18
CA ILE A 201 12.26 -12.87 -30.09
C ILE A 201 12.45 -13.55 -28.74
N ASN A 202 12.53 -12.75 -27.67
CA ASN A 202 12.41 -13.23 -26.29
C ASN A 202 10.99 -12.89 -25.80
N LEU A 203 10.32 -13.84 -25.18
CA LEU A 203 8.97 -13.63 -24.62
C LEU A 203 9.07 -13.23 -23.15
N TRP A 204 8.16 -12.36 -22.71
CA TRP A 204 7.98 -12.03 -21.29
C TRP A 204 6.50 -12.05 -20.95
N GLY A 205 6.04 -13.19 -20.43
CA GLY A 205 4.66 -13.39 -19.98
C GLY A 205 4.52 -13.07 -18.50
N GLY A 206 3.43 -12.40 -18.14
CA GLY A 206 2.98 -12.24 -16.75
C GLY A 206 1.55 -12.75 -16.58
N SER A 207 1.26 -13.55 -15.55
CA SER A 207 -0.09 -14.11 -15.31
C SER A 207 -0.56 -14.91 -16.54
N TYR A 208 -1.78 -14.68 -17.07
CA TYR A 208 -2.24 -15.24 -18.35
C TYR A 208 -1.25 -15.05 -19.53
N GLY A 209 -0.42 -14.00 -19.52
CA GLY A 209 0.63 -13.83 -20.53
C GLY A 209 1.66 -14.96 -20.56
N THR A 210 1.80 -15.72 -19.46
CA THR A 210 2.60 -16.95 -19.42
C THR A 210 1.91 -18.12 -20.13
N ARG A 211 0.57 -18.22 -20.08
CA ARG A 211 -0.20 -19.19 -20.89
C ARG A 211 0.05 -18.94 -22.37
N LEU A 212 -0.11 -17.69 -22.81
CA LEU A 212 0.20 -17.28 -24.18
C LEU A 212 1.67 -17.52 -24.55
N ALA A 213 2.62 -17.24 -23.66
CA ALA A 213 4.03 -17.52 -23.91
C ALA A 213 4.29 -19.02 -24.13
N LEU A 214 3.68 -19.89 -23.31
CA LEU A 214 3.73 -21.34 -23.45
C LEU A 214 3.06 -21.81 -24.75
N THR A 215 1.93 -21.22 -25.15
CA THR A 215 1.28 -21.45 -26.45
C THR A 215 2.20 -21.08 -27.61
N VAL A 216 2.92 -19.95 -27.56
CA VAL A 216 3.91 -19.57 -28.59
C VAL A 216 5.13 -20.52 -28.58
N MET A 217 5.59 -20.97 -27.41
CA MET A 217 6.67 -21.97 -27.29
C MET A 217 6.27 -23.37 -27.79
N ARG A 218 4.97 -23.70 -27.77
CA ARG A 218 4.39 -24.94 -28.32
C ARG A 218 4.24 -24.84 -29.84
N ASP A 219 3.56 -23.80 -30.32
CA ASP A 219 3.08 -23.71 -31.69
C ASP A 219 4.10 -23.04 -32.65
N PHE A 220 5.02 -22.19 -32.14
CA PHE A 220 6.02 -21.45 -32.93
C PHE A 220 7.46 -21.44 -32.35
N PRO A 221 8.00 -22.55 -31.79
CA PRO A 221 9.26 -22.57 -31.04
C PRO A 221 10.47 -21.98 -31.78
N ALA A 222 10.58 -22.19 -33.10
CA ALA A 222 11.70 -21.70 -33.90
C ALA A 222 11.83 -20.16 -33.92
N GLY A 223 10.74 -19.43 -33.68
CA GLY A 223 10.73 -17.97 -33.56
C GLY A 223 11.19 -17.45 -32.20
N VAL A 224 11.34 -18.31 -31.19
CA VAL A 224 11.63 -17.93 -29.80
C VAL A 224 13.07 -18.26 -29.42
N ARG A 225 13.78 -17.31 -28.79
CA ARG A 225 15.12 -17.51 -28.24
C ARG A 225 15.10 -17.83 -26.75
N SER A 226 14.20 -17.20 -25.99
CA SER A 226 13.98 -17.49 -24.57
C SER A 226 12.60 -16.99 -24.11
N ALA A 227 12.11 -17.48 -22.97
CA ALA A 227 10.89 -16.99 -22.34
C ALA A 227 11.07 -16.73 -20.84
N VAL A 228 10.65 -15.55 -20.38
CA VAL A 228 10.40 -15.27 -18.95
C VAL A 228 8.93 -15.50 -18.68
N LEU A 229 8.64 -16.36 -17.69
CA LEU A 229 7.30 -16.75 -17.27
C LEU A 229 7.12 -16.31 -15.81
N ASP A 230 6.58 -15.11 -15.60
CA ASP A 230 6.26 -14.58 -14.27
C ASP A 230 4.83 -14.98 -13.86
N SER A 231 4.74 -15.73 -12.76
CA SER A 231 3.48 -16.10 -12.11
C SER A 231 2.61 -16.96 -13.03
N VAL A 232 2.99 -18.24 -13.12
CA VAL A 232 2.73 -19.10 -14.29
C VAL A 232 1.37 -19.79 -14.26
N TYR A 233 0.62 -19.59 -15.35
CA TYR A 233 -0.63 -20.25 -15.69
C TYR A 233 -0.41 -21.15 -16.93
N PRO A 234 -0.09 -22.44 -16.76
CA PRO A 234 0.04 -23.35 -17.89
C PRO A 234 -1.35 -23.81 -18.40
N PRO A 235 -1.49 -24.31 -19.65
CA PRO A 235 -2.80 -24.75 -20.14
C PRO A 235 -3.41 -25.96 -19.41
N HIS A 236 -2.60 -26.82 -18.80
CA HIS A 236 -3.02 -28.13 -18.27
C HIS A 236 -3.57 -28.13 -16.82
N VAL A 237 -3.88 -26.96 -16.25
CA VAL A 237 -4.37 -26.83 -14.86
C VAL A 237 -5.76 -26.22 -14.88
N GLU A 238 -6.69 -26.84 -14.15
CA GLU A 238 -8.10 -26.43 -14.16
C GLU A 238 -8.35 -25.40 -13.04
N MET A 239 -8.00 -24.14 -13.31
CA MET A 239 -8.07 -22.99 -12.40
C MET A 239 -9.40 -22.94 -11.64
N TYR A 240 -10.53 -23.14 -12.31
CA TYR A 240 -11.85 -23.01 -11.67
C TYR A 240 -12.27 -24.22 -10.83
N ARG A 241 -11.75 -25.41 -11.13
CA ARG A 241 -11.93 -26.62 -10.31
C ARG A 241 -11.01 -26.58 -9.09
N ASP A 242 -9.77 -26.16 -9.29
CA ASP A 242 -8.69 -26.25 -8.30
C ASP A 242 -8.59 -25.01 -7.40
N ALA A 243 -9.32 -23.92 -7.72
CA ALA A 243 -9.36 -22.67 -6.94
C ALA A 243 -9.56 -22.84 -5.42
N PRO A 244 -10.43 -23.74 -4.90
CA PRO A 244 -10.56 -23.93 -3.45
C PRO A 244 -9.30 -24.51 -2.79
N GLY A 245 -8.54 -25.34 -3.53
CA GLY A 245 -7.24 -25.86 -3.10
C GLY A 245 -6.14 -24.79 -3.18
N ASN A 246 -6.14 -23.98 -4.24
CA ASN A 246 -5.22 -22.84 -4.37
C ASN A 246 -5.43 -21.82 -3.24
N ALA A 247 -6.69 -21.57 -2.84
CA ALA A 247 -7.05 -20.70 -1.72
C ALA A 247 -6.57 -21.28 -0.37
N ASP A 248 -6.91 -22.53 -0.04
CA ASP A 248 -6.46 -23.14 1.23
C ASP A 248 -4.92 -23.24 1.31
N HIS A 249 -4.24 -23.54 0.20
CA HIS A 249 -2.77 -23.52 0.12
C HIS A 249 -2.21 -22.13 0.42
N THR A 250 -2.59 -21.11 -0.35
CA THR A 250 -2.01 -19.77 -0.23
C THR A 250 -2.35 -19.11 1.11
N PHE A 251 -3.57 -19.33 1.62
CA PHE A 251 -3.98 -18.85 2.93
C PHE A 251 -3.20 -19.60 4.04
N SER A 252 -2.89 -20.90 3.87
CA SER A 252 -1.98 -21.62 4.79
C SER A 252 -0.59 -21.02 4.82
N VAL A 253 0.01 -20.67 3.67
CA VAL A 253 1.33 -20.02 3.64
C VAL A 253 1.32 -18.70 4.43
N LEU A 254 0.26 -17.90 4.34
CA LEU A 254 0.06 -16.71 5.19
C LEU A 254 -0.02 -17.07 6.68
N PHE A 255 -0.82 -18.08 7.05
CA PHE A 255 -1.02 -18.47 8.45
C PHE A 255 0.26 -19.04 9.08
N ASP A 256 1.00 -19.88 8.35
CA ASP A 256 2.22 -20.53 8.79
C ASP A 256 3.39 -19.54 8.86
N ARG A 257 3.48 -18.59 7.91
CA ARG A 257 4.43 -17.47 8.00
C ARG A 257 4.15 -16.58 9.21
N CYS A 258 2.87 -16.32 9.54
CA CYS A 258 2.53 -15.60 10.77
C CYS A 258 2.83 -16.42 12.04
N ALA A 259 2.64 -17.74 12.02
CA ALA A 259 2.98 -18.60 13.15
C ALA A 259 4.50 -18.72 13.38
N ALA A 260 5.30 -18.65 12.31
CA ALA A 260 6.75 -18.67 12.35
C ALA A 260 7.38 -17.33 12.77
N ASP A 261 6.77 -16.19 12.42
CA ASP A 261 7.25 -14.88 12.89
C ASP A 261 6.91 -14.63 14.37
N LEU A 262 7.91 -14.21 15.13
CA LEU A 262 7.81 -13.99 16.57
C LEU A 262 6.81 -12.89 16.94
N LEU A 263 6.71 -11.82 16.14
CA LEU A 263 5.79 -10.72 16.42
C LEU A 263 4.37 -11.08 15.98
N CYS A 264 4.22 -11.64 14.78
CA CYS A 264 2.93 -12.05 14.26
C CYS A 264 2.28 -13.12 15.14
N ASN A 265 3.00 -14.15 15.58
CA ASN A 265 2.45 -15.15 16.50
C ASN A 265 2.19 -14.60 17.92
N LEU A 266 2.99 -13.63 18.41
CA LEU A 266 2.76 -13.01 19.74
C LEU A 266 1.50 -12.12 19.77
N PHE A 267 1.23 -11.38 18.69
CA PHE A 267 0.13 -10.40 18.62
C PHE A 267 -1.12 -10.94 17.89
N TYR A 268 -0.94 -11.90 16.99
CA TYR A 268 -1.98 -12.51 16.15
C TYR A 268 -1.96 -14.07 16.22
N PRO A 269 -1.90 -14.69 17.42
CA PRO A 269 -1.74 -16.14 17.59
C PRO A 269 -2.89 -16.96 16.96
N LYS A 270 -2.56 -18.10 16.34
CA LYS A 270 -3.53 -18.99 15.66
C LYS A 270 -4.34 -18.29 14.55
N LEU A 271 -3.66 -17.56 13.67
CA LEU A 271 -4.32 -16.75 12.63
C LEU A 271 -5.33 -17.51 11.76
N ARG A 272 -5.09 -18.79 11.40
CA ARG A 272 -6.06 -19.65 10.69
C ARG A 272 -7.40 -19.76 11.45
N THR A 273 -7.37 -19.90 12.77
CA THR A 273 -8.58 -19.95 13.60
C THR A 273 -9.30 -18.61 13.60
N ALA A 274 -8.57 -17.50 13.79
CA ALA A 274 -9.17 -16.17 13.77
C ALA A 274 -9.80 -15.81 12.41
N PHE A 275 -9.20 -16.26 11.29
CA PHE A 275 -9.78 -16.12 9.95
C PHE A 275 -11.10 -16.90 9.82
N LEU A 276 -11.13 -18.17 10.22
CA LEU A 276 -12.34 -19.00 10.17
C LEU A 276 -13.44 -18.49 11.11
N ASP A 277 -13.07 -17.99 12.30
CA ASP A 277 -13.99 -17.36 13.25
C ASP A 277 -14.65 -16.10 12.66
N VAL A 278 -13.90 -15.28 11.90
CA VAL A 278 -14.42 -14.09 11.22
C VAL A 278 -15.34 -14.46 10.06
N TYR A 279 -14.95 -15.42 9.21
CA TYR A 279 -15.81 -15.89 8.13
C TYR A 279 -17.14 -16.41 8.69
N ALA A 280 -17.09 -17.24 9.73
CA ALA A 280 -18.28 -17.79 10.42
C ALA A 280 -19.07 -16.76 11.28
N GLN A 281 -18.59 -15.52 11.42
CA GLN A 281 -19.37 -14.39 11.95
C GLN A 281 -20.07 -13.65 10.81
N LEU A 282 -19.33 -13.31 9.75
CA LEU A 282 -19.84 -12.58 8.58
C LEU A 282 -20.90 -13.37 7.79
N ASP A 283 -20.79 -14.70 7.79
CA ASP A 283 -21.77 -15.65 7.22
C ASP A 283 -23.14 -15.53 7.91
N LYS A 284 -23.14 -15.32 9.22
CA LYS A 284 -24.38 -15.14 10.01
C LYS A 284 -24.90 -13.71 9.96
N GLN A 285 -24.00 -12.73 9.87
CA GLN A 285 -24.35 -11.32 9.83
C GLN A 285 -23.26 -10.49 9.11
N PRO A 286 -23.49 -10.08 7.84
CA PRO A 286 -22.61 -9.16 7.14
C PRO A 286 -22.41 -7.84 7.90
N VAL A 287 -21.18 -7.33 7.88
CA VAL A 287 -20.80 -6.13 8.64
C VAL A 287 -20.86 -4.89 7.75
N LYS A 288 -21.66 -3.90 8.15
CA LYS A 288 -21.69 -2.59 7.48
C LYS A 288 -20.37 -1.84 7.70
N LEU A 289 -19.79 -1.32 6.61
CA LEU A 289 -18.65 -0.38 6.58
C LEU A 289 -19.06 0.90 5.83
N ASP A 290 -18.83 2.06 6.43
CA ASP A 290 -19.09 3.36 5.79
C ASP A 290 -17.97 3.74 4.81
N LEU A 291 -18.09 3.37 3.53
CA LEU A 291 -17.10 3.71 2.50
C LEU A 291 -17.32 5.14 1.97
N THR A 292 -16.26 5.76 1.46
CA THR A 292 -16.28 7.08 0.81
C THR A 292 -15.57 6.96 -0.54
N ILE A 293 -16.35 6.84 -1.61
CA ILE A 293 -15.84 6.67 -2.98
C ILE A 293 -15.34 8.03 -3.50
N PRO A 294 -14.03 8.22 -3.75
CA PRO A 294 -13.51 9.55 -4.09
C PRO A 294 -13.98 10.05 -5.47
N SER A 295 -14.16 9.15 -6.44
CA SER A 295 -14.61 9.47 -7.80
C SER A 295 -16.06 9.98 -7.86
N ALA A 296 -16.90 9.59 -6.91
CA ALA A 296 -18.29 10.05 -6.79
C ALA A 296 -18.49 11.13 -5.70
N ASN A 297 -17.48 11.36 -4.84
CA ASN A 297 -17.58 12.10 -3.59
C ASN A 297 -18.80 11.68 -2.73
N GLN A 298 -19.12 10.38 -2.78
CA GLN A 298 -20.33 9.80 -2.20
C GLN A 298 -19.97 8.80 -1.09
N GLN A 299 -20.70 8.87 0.02
CA GLN A 299 -20.70 7.80 1.02
C GLN A 299 -21.66 6.69 0.60
N ILE A 300 -21.23 5.43 0.73
CA ILE A 300 -22.08 4.27 0.50
C ILE A 300 -22.04 3.31 1.69
N ASP A 301 -23.20 2.69 1.94
CA ASP A 301 -23.38 1.62 2.91
C ASP A 301 -22.88 0.30 2.29
N TYR A 302 -21.59 -0.01 2.41
CA TYR A 302 -21.07 -1.31 1.99
C TYR A 302 -21.29 -2.35 3.10
N TYR A 303 -21.62 -3.58 2.71
CA TYR A 303 -21.77 -4.71 3.64
C TYR A 303 -20.74 -5.78 3.29
N LEU A 304 -19.76 -5.98 4.18
CA LEU A 304 -18.78 -7.04 4.06
C LEU A 304 -19.42 -8.38 4.41
N THR A 305 -19.56 -9.25 3.40
CA THR A 305 -20.01 -10.64 3.54
C THR A 305 -18.84 -11.58 3.87
N ALA A 306 -19.13 -12.84 4.17
CA ALA A 306 -18.11 -13.86 4.41
C ALA A 306 -17.20 -14.06 3.18
N ASP A 307 -17.79 -14.26 2.00
CA ASP A 307 -17.04 -14.40 0.75
C ASP A 307 -16.36 -13.09 0.33
N GLY A 308 -16.97 -11.93 0.60
CA GLY A 308 -16.32 -10.62 0.40
C GLY A 308 -15.07 -10.44 1.26
N PHE A 309 -15.05 -11.03 2.46
CA PHE A 309 -13.85 -11.08 3.31
C PHE A 309 -12.81 -12.08 2.78
N ALA A 310 -13.22 -13.28 2.33
CA ALA A 310 -12.31 -14.26 1.73
C ALA A 310 -11.66 -13.71 0.44
N ALA A 311 -12.45 -13.13 -0.48
CA ALA A 311 -11.96 -12.43 -1.66
C ALA A 311 -11.13 -11.19 -1.31
N GLY A 312 -11.43 -10.50 -0.20
CA GLY A 312 -10.58 -9.42 0.32
C GLY A 312 -9.19 -9.92 0.76
N VAL A 313 -9.12 -11.09 1.41
CA VAL A 313 -7.84 -11.73 1.77
C VAL A 313 -7.08 -12.18 0.51
N PHE A 314 -7.78 -12.81 -0.45
CA PHE A 314 -7.23 -13.16 -1.77
C PHE A 314 -6.66 -11.94 -2.50
N GLN A 315 -7.39 -10.84 -2.59
CA GLN A 315 -6.95 -9.60 -3.25
C GLN A 315 -5.73 -8.97 -2.57
N PHE A 316 -5.62 -9.07 -1.24
CA PHE A 316 -4.46 -8.62 -0.48
C PHE A 316 -3.23 -9.54 -0.61
N LEU A 317 -3.38 -10.76 -1.16
CA LEU A 317 -2.27 -11.69 -1.43
C LEU A 317 -1.52 -11.39 -2.74
N TYR A 318 -2.05 -10.52 -3.61
CA TYR A 318 -1.34 -10.05 -4.81
C TYR A 318 -0.09 -9.21 -4.48
N ASP A 319 -0.17 -8.29 -3.50
CA ASP A 319 0.85 -7.26 -3.26
C ASP A 319 1.57 -7.47 -1.91
N PRO A 320 2.92 -7.64 -1.86
CA PRO A 320 3.69 -7.75 -0.61
C PRO A 320 3.46 -6.58 0.37
N HIS A 321 3.14 -5.39 -0.12
CA HIS A 321 2.79 -4.23 0.70
C HIS A 321 1.39 -4.35 1.32
N ALA A 322 0.49 -5.15 0.76
CA ALA A 322 -0.83 -5.47 1.29
C ALA A 322 -0.79 -6.66 2.27
N ILE A 323 -0.13 -7.78 1.90
CA ILE A 323 -0.06 -9.03 2.71
C ILE A 323 0.30 -8.74 4.17
N ARG A 324 1.27 -7.85 4.39
CA ARG A 324 1.75 -7.50 5.74
C ARG A 324 0.68 -6.97 6.69
N TYR A 325 -0.45 -6.47 6.21
CA TYR A 325 -1.55 -6.00 7.04
C TYR A 325 -2.57 -7.09 7.39
N LEU A 326 -2.61 -8.21 6.65
CA LEU A 326 -3.65 -9.23 6.78
C LEU A 326 -3.87 -9.76 8.21
N PRO A 327 -2.83 -10.10 9.00
CA PRO A 327 -3.03 -10.55 10.38
C PRO A 327 -3.77 -9.51 11.24
N SER A 328 -3.45 -8.23 11.05
CA SER A 328 -4.07 -7.12 11.76
C SER A 328 -5.50 -6.81 11.32
N LEU A 329 -5.82 -7.03 10.04
CA LEU A 329 -7.17 -6.82 9.49
C LEU A 329 -8.12 -7.97 9.89
N ILE A 330 -7.64 -9.21 9.87
CA ILE A 330 -8.37 -10.38 10.37
C ILE A 330 -8.69 -10.21 11.87
N TYR A 331 -7.72 -9.80 12.68
CA TYR A 331 -7.97 -9.49 14.09
C TYR A 331 -8.87 -8.26 14.28
N GLY A 332 -8.71 -7.22 13.46
CA GLY A 332 -9.55 -6.02 13.48
C GLY A 332 -11.02 -6.35 13.25
N LEU A 333 -11.33 -7.25 12.31
CA LEU A 333 -12.68 -7.78 12.12
C LEU A 333 -13.17 -8.56 13.34
N ARG A 334 -12.40 -9.55 13.82
CA ARG A 334 -12.78 -10.40 14.95
C ARG A 334 -13.06 -9.60 16.24
N ASP A 335 -12.29 -8.54 16.47
CA ASP A 335 -12.35 -7.72 17.68
C ASP A 335 -13.21 -6.44 17.50
N GLY A 336 -13.79 -6.23 16.32
CA GLY A 336 -14.70 -5.11 16.01
C GLY A 336 -14.04 -3.75 15.76
N ASP A 337 -12.72 -3.66 15.56
CA ASP A 337 -12.03 -2.43 15.15
C ASP A 337 -12.12 -2.22 13.63
N LEU A 338 -13.35 -1.94 13.18
CA LEU A 338 -13.68 -1.79 11.77
C LEU A 338 -12.93 -0.63 11.08
N LYS A 339 -12.35 0.33 11.82
CA LYS A 339 -11.73 1.53 11.23
C LYS A 339 -10.60 1.18 10.26
N GLN A 340 -9.77 0.18 10.59
CA GLN A 340 -8.69 -0.25 9.70
C GLN A 340 -9.23 -1.07 8.51
N VAL A 341 -10.31 -1.82 8.71
CA VAL A 341 -10.99 -2.61 7.68
C VAL A 341 -11.66 -1.70 6.64
N THR A 342 -12.43 -0.71 7.07
CA THR A 342 -13.03 0.31 6.20
C THR A 342 -11.96 1.02 5.38
N ALA A 343 -10.82 1.40 5.99
CA ALA A 343 -9.72 2.04 5.27
C ALA A 343 -9.04 1.12 4.25
N ALA A 344 -8.88 -0.18 4.57
CA ALA A 344 -8.35 -1.19 3.66
C ALA A 344 -9.27 -1.42 2.45
N VAL A 345 -10.58 -1.63 2.69
CA VAL A 345 -11.58 -1.81 1.63
C VAL A 345 -11.68 -0.55 0.76
N ASN A 346 -11.67 0.64 1.36
CA ASN A 346 -11.72 1.91 0.61
C ASN A 346 -10.43 2.22 -0.19
N ALA A 347 -9.34 1.48 0.04
CA ALA A 347 -8.17 1.53 -0.83
C ALA A 347 -8.37 0.60 -2.06
N THR A 348 -8.89 -0.62 -1.85
CA THR A 348 -9.16 -1.56 -2.95
C THR A 348 -10.26 -1.09 -3.91
N THR A 349 -11.28 -0.34 -3.44
CA THR A 349 -12.35 0.19 -4.31
C THR A 349 -11.91 1.33 -5.25
N GLN A 350 -10.63 1.71 -5.24
CA GLN A 350 -10.07 2.72 -6.15
C GLN A 350 -9.25 2.12 -7.31
N ILE A 351 -9.10 0.78 -7.36
CA ILE A 351 -8.38 0.11 -8.45
C ILE A 351 -9.29 0.01 -9.68
N SER A 352 -8.94 0.76 -10.74
CA SER A 352 -9.61 0.67 -12.03
C SER A 352 -9.00 -0.48 -12.84
N ASN A 353 -9.76 -1.56 -13.03
CA ASN A 353 -9.33 -2.68 -13.85
C ASN A 353 -9.57 -2.37 -15.33
N ALA A 354 -8.53 -1.88 -16.01
CA ALA A 354 -8.49 -1.74 -17.47
C ALA A 354 -8.32 -3.11 -18.17
N LEU A 355 -9.27 -4.02 -17.93
CA LEU A 355 -9.36 -5.33 -18.54
C LEU A 355 -10.47 -5.34 -19.60
N SER A 356 -10.13 -5.78 -20.80
CA SER A 356 -11.09 -5.99 -21.87
C SER A 356 -11.93 -7.23 -21.57
N PHE A 357 -13.07 -7.06 -20.88
CA PHE A 357 -13.90 -8.16 -20.41
C PHE A 357 -14.34 -9.11 -21.52
N GLY A 358 -14.61 -8.63 -22.75
CA GLY A 358 -14.97 -9.53 -23.84
C GLY A 358 -13.83 -10.43 -24.28
N MET A 359 -12.57 -9.96 -24.21
CA MET A 359 -11.39 -10.81 -24.42
C MET A 359 -11.20 -11.78 -23.24
N PHE A 360 -11.43 -11.32 -22.00
CA PHE A 360 -11.39 -12.18 -20.81
C PHE A 360 -12.37 -13.37 -20.93
N PHE A 361 -13.64 -13.09 -21.21
CA PHE A 361 -14.66 -14.14 -21.33
C PHE A 361 -14.47 -15.00 -22.59
N SER A 362 -14.06 -14.45 -23.74
CA SER A 362 -13.76 -15.27 -24.92
C SER A 362 -12.67 -16.30 -24.66
N VAL A 363 -11.57 -15.91 -24.02
CA VAL A 363 -10.50 -16.85 -23.64
C VAL A 363 -10.99 -17.85 -22.59
N MET A 364 -11.39 -17.38 -21.41
CA MET A 364 -11.65 -18.28 -20.27
C MET A 364 -12.86 -19.19 -20.48
N CYS A 365 -13.83 -18.80 -21.33
CA CYS A 365 -14.97 -19.64 -21.68
C CYS A 365 -14.75 -20.56 -22.89
N SER A 366 -13.60 -20.49 -23.58
CA SER A 366 -13.25 -21.41 -24.68
C SER A 366 -12.05 -22.31 -24.36
N GLU A 367 -11.14 -21.86 -23.48
CA GLU A 367 -9.86 -22.52 -23.19
C GLU A 367 -9.73 -23.04 -21.76
N GLU A 368 -10.70 -22.76 -20.87
CA GLU A 368 -10.60 -23.11 -19.45
C GLU A 368 -11.90 -23.71 -18.89
N ALA A 369 -12.96 -22.91 -18.76
CA ALA A 369 -14.24 -23.36 -18.19
C ALA A 369 -14.90 -24.58 -18.87
N PRO A 370 -14.68 -24.88 -20.18
CA PRO A 370 -15.20 -26.11 -20.79
C PRO A 370 -14.54 -27.43 -20.33
N PHE A 371 -13.40 -27.38 -19.63
CA PHE A 371 -12.64 -28.59 -19.27
C PHE A 371 -13.05 -29.26 -17.95
N SER A 372 -13.82 -28.57 -17.10
CA SER A 372 -14.40 -29.16 -15.87
C SER A 372 -15.91 -28.96 -15.84
N THR A 373 -16.67 -29.93 -15.35
CA THR A 373 -18.10 -29.79 -15.13
C THR A 373 -18.41 -29.07 -13.80
N LEU A 374 -19.61 -28.47 -13.72
CA LEU A 374 -20.12 -27.87 -12.49
C LEU A 374 -20.18 -28.88 -11.32
N ASP A 375 -20.48 -30.15 -11.60
CA ASP A 375 -20.50 -31.22 -10.61
C ASP A 375 -19.08 -31.55 -10.09
N GLU A 376 -18.06 -31.56 -10.95
CA GLU A 376 -16.66 -31.77 -10.57
C GLU A 376 -16.10 -30.60 -9.76
N MET A 377 -16.36 -29.35 -10.18
CA MET A 377 -16.03 -28.15 -9.41
C MET A 377 -16.68 -28.21 -8.01
N SER A 378 -17.96 -28.58 -7.95
CA SER A 378 -18.72 -28.71 -6.69
C SER A 378 -18.19 -29.84 -5.81
N ALA A 379 -17.78 -30.97 -6.40
CA ALA A 379 -17.21 -32.10 -5.68
C ALA A 379 -15.81 -31.81 -5.13
N VAL A 380 -14.97 -31.05 -5.84
CA VAL A 380 -13.67 -30.60 -5.33
C VAL A 380 -13.86 -29.58 -4.21
N ALA A 381 -14.72 -28.57 -4.40
CA ALA A 381 -15.00 -27.54 -3.40
C ALA A 381 -15.45 -28.10 -2.05
N GLN A 382 -16.27 -29.16 -2.04
CA GLN A 382 -16.75 -29.83 -0.82
C GLN A 382 -15.65 -30.41 0.10
N ASN A 383 -14.42 -30.59 -0.39
CA ASN A 383 -13.29 -31.04 0.43
C ASN A 383 -12.67 -29.91 1.28
N TYR A 384 -13.03 -28.65 1.00
CA TYR A 384 -12.44 -27.47 1.63
C TYR A 384 -13.50 -26.68 2.44
N PRO A 385 -13.10 -25.97 3.51
CA PRO A 385 -14.01 -25.05 4.22
C PRO A 385 -14.60 -24.01 3.26
N SER A 386 -15.86 -23.60 3.45
CA SER A 386 -16.52 -22.57 2.63
C SER A 386 -15.70 -21.28 2.48
N ALA A 387 -14.96 -20.92 3.51
CA ALA A 387 -14.01 -19.80 3.52
C ALA A 387 -12.88 -19.86 2.46
N MET A 388 -12.69 -21.02 1.82
CA MET A 388 -11.74 -21.25 0.73
C MET A 388 -12.45 -21.41 -0.63
N GLN A 389 -13.77 -21.66 -0.64
CA GLN A 389 -14.55 -21.91 -1.86
C GLN A 389 -14.88 -20.61 -2.65
N MET A 390 -14.72 -19.44 -2.02
CA MET A 390 -14.83 -18.11 -2.63
C MET A 390 -16.09 -17.93 -3.51
N HIS A 391 -17.25 -18.28 -2.95
CA HIS A 391 -18.51 -18.35 -3.67
C HIS A 391 -18.87 -17.03 -4.37
N GLY A 392 -19.35 -17.12 -5.62
CA GLY A 392 -19.74 -15.96 -6.42
C GLY A 392 -18.58 -15.11 -6.95
N SER A 393 -17.32 -15.48 -6.69
CA SER A 393 -16.16 -14.87 -7.34
C SER A 393 -15.97 -15.42 -8.76
N ILE A 394 -15.22 -14.69 -9.59
CA ILE A 394 -14.78 -15.19 -10.91
C ILE A 394 -13.85 -16.40 -10.83
N PHE A 395 -13.31 -16.73 -9.65
CA PHE A 395 -12.49 -17.92 -9.38
C PHE A 395 -13.33 -19.02 -8.69
N SER A 396 -14.58 -19.19 -9.12
CA SER A 396 -15.53 -20.16 -8.57
C SER A 396 -16.47 -20.69 -9.64
N ALA A 397 -17.33 -21.64 -9.25
CA ALA A 397 -18.38 -22.23 -10.09
C ALA A 397 -19.30 -21.20 -10.80
N GLU A 398 -19.41 -19.96 -10.30
CA GLU A 398 -20.12 -18.86 -10.98
C GLU A 398 -19.60 -18.63 -12.40
N MET A 399 -18.31 -18.82 -12.65
CA MET A 399 -17.72 -18.65 -13.98
C MET A 399 -18.33 -19.61 -15.02
N TRP A 400 -18.74 -20.82 -14.63
CA TRP A 400 -19.43 -21.75 -15.52
C TRP A 400 -20.75 -21.14 -16.03
N ALA A 401 -21.52 -20.48 -15.15
CA ALA A 401 -22.75 -19.79 -15.53
C ALA A 401 -22.48 -18.56 -16.41
N LEU A 402 -21.46 -17.76 -16.10
CA LEU A 402 -21.01 -16.64 -16.95
C LEU A 402 -20.60 -17.11 -18.34
N CYS A 403 -20.02 -18.31 -18.46
CA CYS A 403 -19.68 -18.90 -19.75
C CYS A 403 -20.90 -19.43 -20.54
N GLN A 404 -21.98 -19.89 -19.88
CA GLN A 404 -23.26 -20.11 -20.55
C GLN A 404 -23.90 -18.78 -21.01
N VAL A 405 -23.64 -17.67 -20.33
CA VAL A 405 -24.01 -16.33 -20.82
C VAL A 405 -23.15 -15.92 -22.01
N TRP A 406 -21.85 -16.21 -22.04
CA TRP A 406 -20.97 -15.84 -23.17
C TRP A 406 -21.19 -16.70 -24.42
N PHE A 407 -21.19 -18.03 -24.29
CA PHE A 407 -21.40 -19.00 -25.37
C PHE A 407 -22.69 -19.82 -25.12
N PRO A 408 -23.90 -19.26 -25.39
CA PRO A 408 -25.17 -19.89 -25.04
C PRO A 408 -25.55 -21.13 -25.89
N ALA A 409 -24.77 -21.43 -26.94
CA ALA A 409 -24.87 -22.67 -27.71
C ALA A 409 -23.89 -23.75 -27.21
N GLY A 410 -23.12 -23.45 -26.15
CA GLY A 410 -21.87 -24.14 -25.82
C GLY A 410 -20.75 -23.79 -26.79
N ILE A 411 -19.55 -24.26 -26.47
CA ILE A 411 -18.38 -24.27 -27.36
C ILE A 411 -17.66 -25.60 -27.18
N THR A 412 -17.06 -26.12 -28.26
CA THR A 412 -16.15 -27.27 -28.17
C THR A 412 -14.73 -26.72 -27.97
N PRO A 413 -14.05 -26.99 -26.85
CA PRO A 413 -12.69 -26.51 -26.64
C PRO A 413 -11.71 -27.23 -27.59
N ASP A 414 -10.61 -26.56 -27.93
CA ASP A 414 -9.47 -27.20 -28.59
C ASP A 414 -8.70 -28.01 -27.52
N PRO A 415 -8.57 -29.35 -27.63
CA PRO A 415 -7.93 -30.18 -26.60
C PRO A 415 -6.52 -29.72 -26.21
N ARG A 416 -5.79 -29.05 -27.11
CA ARG A 416 -4.45 -28.51 -26.86
C ARG A 416 -4.43 -27.47 -25.73
N GLU A 417 -5.57 -26.87 -25.44
CA GLU A 417 -5.75 -25.91 -24.35
C GLU A 417 -6.06 -26.57 -22.99
N ASN A 418 -5.92 -27.89 -22.88
CA ASN A 418 -5.68 -28.59 -21.60
C ASN A 418 -4.51 -29.60 -21.74
N GLU A 419 -3.60 -29.39 -22.70
CA GLU A 419 -2.41 -30.24 -22.89
C GLU A 419 -1.17 -29.68 -22.19
N VAL A 420 -0.32 -30.58 -21.72
CA VAL A 420 0.96 -30.25 -21.08
C VAL A 420 1.94 -29.74 -22.13
N VAL A 421 2.31 -28.47 -22.05
CA VAL A 421 3.30 -27.86 -22.95
C VAL A 421 4.69 -28.41 -22.65
N GLN A 422 5.34 -28.97 -23.67
CA GLN A 422 6.73 -29.40 -23.67
C GLN A 422 7.53 -28.55 -24.66
N SER A 423 8.74 -28.15 -24.27
CA SER A 423 9.64 -27.36 -25.13
C SER A 423 11.11 -27.49 -24.73
N ASP A 424 12.01 -27.17 -25.65
CA ASP A 424 13.46 -27.01 -25.49
C ASP A 424 13.90 -25.52 -25.49
N VAL A 425 12.98 -24.61 -25.81
CA VAL A 425 13.16 -23.16 -25.67
C VAL A 425 13.56 -22.84 -24.22
N PRO A 426 14.68 -22.12 -23.99
CA PRO A 426 15.10 -21.72 -22.65
C PRO A 426 14.01 -20.95 -21.90
N ALA A 427 13.67 -21.37 -20.68
CA ALA A 427 12.61 -20.77 -19.88
C ALA A 427 13.07 -20.39 -18.46
N LEU A 428 12.75 -19.18 -18.03
CA LEU A 428 12.87 -18.75 -16.63
C LEU A 428 11.48 -18.67 -16.01
N ILE A 429 11.23 -19.46 -14.98
CA ILE A 429 9.96 -19.51 -14.27
C ILE A 429 10.11 -18.82 -12.92
N LEU A 430 9.30 -17.79 -12.70
CA LEU A 430 9.28 -16.99 -11.48
C LEU A 430 7.93 -17.18 -10.77
N ALA A 431 7.95 -17.41 -9.46
CA ALA A 431 6.73 -17.54 -8.65
C ALA A 431 6.84 -16.76 -7.34
N GLY A 432 5.78 -16.06 -6.94
CA GLY A 432 5.65 -15.46 -5.62
C GLY A 432 5.21 -16.50 -4.59
N GLU A 433 5.87 -16.54 -3.42
CA GLU A 433 5.50 -17.44 -2.32
C GLU A 433 4.02 -17.35 -1.92
N HIS A 434 3.42 -16.15 -2.01
CA HIS A 434 2.04 -15.88 -1.64
C HIS A 434 1.11 -15.64 -2.84
N ASP A 435 1.51 -16.03 -4.06
CA ASP A 435 0.67 -15.86 -5.25
C ASP A 435 -0.65 -16.64 -5.11
N PRO A 436 -1.81 -15.95 -5.03
CA PRO A 436 -3.11 -16.60 -4.84
C PRO A 436 -3.75 -17.06 -6.14
N VAL A 437 -3.24 -16.61 -7.30
CA VAL A 437 -3.84 -16.82 -8.63
C VAL A 437 -3.15 -17.98 -9.34
N THR A 438 -1.82 -17.97 -9.33
CA THR A 438 -0.94 -18.90 -10.03
C THR A 438 0.08 -19.48 -9.05
N PRO A 439 -0.35 -20.34 -8.12
CA PRO A 439 0.45 -20.71 -6.95
C PRO A 439 1.77 -21.42 -7.34
N PRO A 440 2.80 -21.36 -6.48
CA PRO A 440 4.13 -21.92 -6.74
C PRO A 440 4.20 -23.36 -7.26
N VAL A 441 3.18 -24.19 -7.06
CA VAL A 441 3.08 -25.56 -7.57
C VAL A 441 2.94 -25.62 -9.10
N TRP A 442 2.17 -24.73 -9.72
CA TRP A 442 1.97 -24.71 -11.19
C TRP A 442 3.26 -24.34 -11.93
N GLY A 443 4.05 -23.42 -11.36
CA GLY A 443 5.38 -23.11 -11.87
C GLY A 443 6.36 -24.29 -11.77
N LYS A 444 6.25 -25.13 -10.73
CA LYS A 444 7.06 -26.36 -10.60
C LYS A 444 6.64 -27.41 -11.64
N GLN A 445 5.34 -27.67 -11.78
CA GLN A 445 4.78 -28.58 -12.81
C GLN A 445 5.14 -28.13 -14.24
N THR A 446 5.21 -26.82 -14.48
CA THR A 446 5.69 -26.28 -15.76
C THR A 446 7.18 -26.55 -15.95
N ALA A 447 8.01 -26.32 -14.93
CA ALA A 447 9.45 -26.58 -14.99
C ALA A 447 9.77 -28.07 -15.25
N ASP A 448 9.02 -28.99 -14.63
CA ASP A 448 9.16 -30.44 -14.81
C ASP A 448 8.91 -30.91 -16.27
N ASN A 449 8.23 -30.10 -17.09
CA ASN A 449 7.91 -30.39 -18.49
C ASN A 449 8.67 -29.54 -19.52
N LEU A 450 9.38 -28.50 -19.07
CA LEU A 450 10.26 -27.67 -19.92
C LEU A 450 11.72 -28.11 -19.75
N SER A 451 12.23 -28.79 -20.78
CA SER A 451 13.53 -29.49 -20.75
C SER A 451 14.75 -28.60 -20.53
N ASN A 452 14.60 -27.29 -20.70
CA ASN A 452 15.63 -26.28 -20.49
C ASN A 452 15.05 -25.12 -19.65
N SER A 453 14.79 -25.37 -18.37
CA SER A 453 14.10 -24.41 -17.50
C SER A 453 14.79 -24.12 -16.17
N TYR A 454 14.57 -22.91 -15.65
CA TYR A 454 15.04 -22.45 -14.34
C TYR A 454 13.86 -21.98 -13.49
N TYR A 455 13.42 -22.83 -12.56
CA TYR A 455 12.44 -22.46 -11.53
C TYR A 455 13.09 -21.64 -10.40
N LEU A 456 12.45 -20.53 -10.00
CA LEU A 456 12.79 -19.69 -8.85
C LEU A 456 11.53 -19.19 -8.12
N GLU A 457 11.52 -19.34 -6.79
CA GLU A 457 10.44 -18.93 -5.90
C GLU A 457 10.92 -17.77 -5.01
N PHE A 458 10.09 -16.74 -4.83
CA PHE A 458 10.47 -15.48 -4.18
C PHE A 458 9.75 -15.28 -2.84
N PRO A 459 10.46 -15.38 -1.70
CA PRO A 459 9.86 -15.29 -0.38
C PRO A 459 9.17 -13.95 -0.12
N GLY A 460 7.94 -14.02 0.37
CA GLY A 460 7.12 -12.85 0.72
C GLY A 460 6.53 -12.05 -0.44
N LEU A 461 6.73 -12.44 -1.71
CA LEU A 461 6.08 -11.81 -2.86
C LEU A 461 4.77 -12.51 -3.22
N GLY A 462 3.83 -11.74 -3.77
CA GLY A 462 2.58 -12.24 -4.36
C GLY A 462 2.66 -12.37 -5.88
N HIS A 463 1.53 -12.14 -6.55
CA HIS A 463 1.36 -12.29 -7.99
C HIS A 463 2.10 -11.21 -8.81
N GLY A 464 2.85 -11.63 -9.84
CA GLY A 464 3.64 -10.76 -10.72
C GLY A 464 4.91 -10.25 -10.04
N VAL A 465 5.87 -11.13 -9.75
CA VAL A 465 7.06 -10.82 -8.91
C VAL A 465 7.96 -9.72 -9.50
N VAL A 466 7.98 -9.56 -10.82
CA VAL A 466 8.67 -8.47 -11.54
C VAL A 466 7.92 -7.15 -11.37
N GLY A 467 6.58 -7.18 -11.39
CA GLY A 467 5.70 -6.02 -11.31
C GLY A 467 5.66 -5.39 -9.93
N VAL A 468 5.69 -6.20 -8.86
CA VAL A 468 5.62 -5.74 -7.45
C VAL A 468 6.92 -5.10 -6.91
N GLY A 469 7.76 -4.56 -7.80
CA GLY A 469 8.84 -3.62 -7.44
C GLY A 469 10.09 -4.22 -6.79
N ALA A 470 10.21 -5.54 -6.69
CA ALA A 470 11.39 -6.19 -6.14
C ALA A 470 12.55 -6.21 -7.16
N SER A 471 13.72 -5.66 -6.80
CA SER A 471 14.89 -5.62 -7.69
C SER A 471 15.48 -7.00 -8.01
N CYS A 472 15.40 -7.95 -7.08
CA CYS A 472 15.95 -9.30 -7.23
C CYS A 472 15.37 -10.08 -8.45
N PRO A 473 14.04 -10.28 -8.60
CA PRO A 473 13.47 -10.93 -9.79
C PRO A 473 13.76 -10.17 -11.08
N ILE A 474 13.74 -8.83 -11.07
CA ILE A 474 14.05 -8.01 -12.25
C ILE A 474 15.48 -8.28 -12.76
N LEU A 475 16.48 -8.23 -11.86
CA LEU A 475 17.89 -8.44 -12.21
C LEU A 475 18.15 -9.86 -12.71
N ILE A 476 17.56 -10.87 -12.04
CA ILE A 476 17.63 -12.28 -12.43
C ILE A 476 17.03 -12.50 -13.82
N ALA A 477 15.88 -11.89 -14.12
CA ALA A 477 15.21 -12.03 -15.41
C ALA A 477 15.96 -11.34 -16.56
N VAL A 478 16.57 -10.18 -16.31
CA VAL A 478 17.44 -9.53 -17.32
C VAL A 478 18.76 -10.27 -17.51
N GLU A 479 19.36 -10.83 -16.45
CA GLU A 479 20.54 -11.72 -16.57
C GLU A 479 20.24 -12.91 -17.49
N PHE A 480 19.09 -13.57 -17.27
CA PHE A 480 18.62 -14.68 -18.10
C PHE A 480 18.31 -14.27 -19.55
N VAL A 481 17.60 -13.16 -19.80
CA VAL A 481 17.32 -12.70 -21.18
C VAL A 481 18.62 -12.38 -21.93
N ASN A 482 19.69 -11.97 -21.24
CA ASN A 482 21.02 -11.84 -21.84
C ASN A 482 21.67 -13.22 -22.07
N HIS A 483 21.68 -14.11 -21.08
CA HIS A 483 22.37 -15.41 -21.10
C HIS A 483 21.43 -16.60 -20.80
N PRO A 484 20.47 -16.92 -21.69
CA PRO A 484 19.46 -17.94 -21.43
C PRO A 484 20.03 -19.36 -21.39
N GLU A 485 21.24 -19.56 -21.91
CA GLU A 485 21.98 -20.82 -21.83
C GLU A 485 22.59 -21.09 -20.43
N ARG A 486 22.35 -20.21 -19.44
CA ARG A 486 22.91 -20.29 -18.08
C ARG A 486 21.84 -20.03 -17.03
N ARG A 487 21.98 -20.69 -15.88
CA ARG A 487 21.15 -20.39 -14.71
C ARG A 487 21.58 -19.02 -14.14
N PRO A 488 20.67 -18.03 -14.02
CA PRO A 488 20.99 -16.73 -13.43
C PRO A 488 21.31 -16.82 -11.93
N SER A 489 21.99 -15.81 -11.40
CA SER A 489 22.49 -15.74 -10.03
C SER A 489 21.37 -15.44 -9.03
N SER A 490 20.73 -16.49 -8.51
CA SER A 490 19.64 -16.39 -7.51
C SER A 490 20.09 -16.02 -6.09
N ALA A 491 21.29 -15.47 -5.90
CA ALA A 491 21.87 -15.18 -4.58
C ALA A 491 21.05 -14.19 -3.75
N CYS A 492 20.46 -13.17 -4.40
CA CYS A 492 19.65 -12.15 -3.72
C CYS A 492 18.37 -12.71 -3.07
N ILE A 493 17.87 -13.87 -3.52
CA ILE A 493 16.71 -14.53 -2.91
C ILE A 493 17.03 -14.95 -1.46
N GLY A 494 18.28 -15.32 -1.18
CA GLY A 494 18.74 -15.65 0.18
C GLY A 494 18.79 -14.45 1.14
N GLU A 495 18.71 -13.21 0.64
CA GLU A 495 18.64 -11.99 1.44
C GLU A 495 17.19 -11.53 1.69
N MET A 496 16.21 -12.07 0.94
CA MET A 496 14.80 -11.74 1.07
C MET A 496 14.21 -12.33 2.35
N ARG A 497 13.62 -11.47 3.20
CA ARG A 497 13.19 -11.83 4.57
C ARG A 497 11.73 -12.23 4.70
N GLY A 498 11.04 -12.50 3.58
CA GLY A 498 9.59 -12.74 3.57
C GLY A 498 8.78 -11.50 4.00
N VAL A 499 7.52 -11.73 4.39
CA VAL A 499 6.58 -10.64 4.75
C VAL A 499 6.89 -10.05 6.13
N ALA A 500 7.25 -8.77 6.16
CA ALA A 500 7.40 -8.00 7.40
C ALA A 500 6.02 -7.52 7.93
N PHE A 501 5.28 -8.42 8.57
CA PHE A 501 3.94 -8.21 9.12
C PHE A 501 3.83 -6.96 10.02
N VAL A 502 2.66 -6.31 9.96
CA VAL A 502 2.36 -5.08 10.71
C VAL A 502 1.66 -5.43 12.01
N VAL A 503 2.35 -5.18 13.12
CA VAL A 503 1.72 -5.09 14.45
C VAL A 503 1.13 -3.70 14.64
N THR A 504 -0.10 -3.63 15.14
CA THR A 504 -0.83 -2.37 15.35
C THR A 504 -0.84 -1.89 16.81
N ALA A 505 -1.22 -0.63 17.03
CA ALA A 505 -1.40 -0.09 18.38
C ALA A 505 -2.51 -0.81 19.16
N ALA A 506 -3.56 -1.28 18.47
CA ALA A 506 -4.64 -2.05 19.08
C ALA A 506 -4.14 -3.37 19.68
N ALA A 507 -3.34 -4.15 18.92
CA ALA A 507 -2.76 -5.40 19.39
C ALA A 507 -1.76 -5.22 20.55
N THR A 508 -1.11 -4.06 20.65
CA THR A 508 -0.11 -3.76 21.68
C THR A 508 -0.70 -3.03 22.90
N ARG A 509 -1.95 -2.55 22.81
CA ARG A 509 -2.70 -1.84 23.88
C ARG A 509 -2.70 -2.57 25.24
N PRO A 510 -2.85 -3.91 25.36
CA PRO A 510 -2.86 -4.57 26.67
C PRO A 510 -1.54 -4.38 27.43
N TYR A 511 -0.41 -4.54 26.74
CA TYR A 511 0.93 -4.33 27.29
C TYR A 511 1.16 -2.86 27.66
N ALA A 512 0.67 -1.93 26.82
CA ALA A 512 0.68 -0.49 27.10
C ALA A 512 -0.10 -0.14 28.37
N VAL A 513 -1.26 -0.77 28.62
CA VAL A 513 -2.06 -0.56 29.85
C VAL A 513 -1.32 -1.09 31.08
N VAL A 514 -0.74 -2.29 31.03
CA VAL A 514 0.05 -2.85 32.16
C VAL A 514 1.23 -1.95 32.49
N LEU A 515 1.97 -1.48 31.48
CA LEU A 515 3.07 -0.52 31.66
C LEU A 515 2.59 0.81 32.25
N SER A 516 1.44 1.32 31.79
CA SER A 516 0.83 2.56 32.31
C SER A 516 0.45 2.43 33.79
N LEU A 517 -0.13 1.30 34.19
CA LEU A 517 -0.50 1.01 35.58
C LEU A 517 0.75 0.87 36.46
N ALA A 518 1.82 0.23 35.98
CA ALA A 518 3.08 0.13 36.69
C ALA A 518 3.74 1.50 36.89
N LEU A 519 3.86 2.31 35.84
CA LEU A 519 4.41 3.68 35.91
C LEU A 519 3.55 4.60 36.79
N GLY A 520 2.21 4.51 36.68
CA GLY A 520 1.27 5.25 37.51
C GLY A 520 1.32 4.85 38.98
N GLY A 521 1.47 3.57 39.29
CA GLY A 521 1.66 3.06 40.65
C GLY A 521 2.97 3.55 41.26
N ILE A 522 4.07 3.51 40.49
CA ILE A 522 5.36 4.09 40.88
C ILE A 522 5.21 5.60 41.13
N ALA A 523 4.55 6.34 40.24
CA ALA A 523 4.31 7.78 40.40
C ALA A 523 3.48 8.11 41.65
N GLY A 524 2.35 7.43 41.85
CA GLY A 524 1.46 7.64 43.00
C GLY A 524 2.15 7.32 44.34
N GLY A 525 2.80 6.16 44.43
CA GLY A 525 3.64 5.81 45.58
C GLY A 525 4.81 6.79 45.77
N ALA A 526 5.35 7.34 44.68
CA ALA A 526 6.38 8.35 44.73
C ALA A 526 5.85 9.66 45.35
N VAL A 527 4.67 10.14 44.93
CA VAL A 527 3.98 11.33 45.46
C VAL A 527 3.65 11.16 46.94
N ILE A 528 2.95 10.08 47.33
CA ILE A 528 2.42 9.88 48.69
C ILE A 528 3.54 9.95 49.74
N LEU A 529 4.64 9.23 49.50
CA LEU A 529 5.81 9.24 50.38
C LEU A 529 6.51 10.61 50.42
N THR A 530 6.51 11.37 49.32
CA THR A 530 7.12 12.71 49.25
C THR A 530 6.25 13.74 49.98
N ALA A 531 4.91 13.64 49.85
CA ALA A 531 3.95 14.43 50.62
C ALA A 531 4.05 14.13 52.13
N ARG A 532 4.19 12.86 52.51
CA ARG A 532 4.43 12.44 53.90
C ARG A 532 5.72 13.04 54.46
N ALA A 533 6.81 13.03 53.69
CA ALA A 533 8.09 13.64 54.06
C ALA A 533 8.03 15.18 54.16
N ALA A 534 7.23 15.85 53.34
CA ALA A 534 6.99 17.29 53.41
C ALA A 534 6.12 17.68 54.62
N TRP A 535 5.04 16.92 54.88
CA TRP A 535 4.14 17.14 56.03
C TRP A 535 4.89 17.06 57.36
N THR A 536 5.76 16.06 57.52
CA THR A 536 6.60 15.87 58.72
C THR A 536 7.65 16.96 58.96
N ARG A 537 7.83 17.93 58.04
CA ARG A 537 8.82 19.02 58.14
C ARG A 537 8.23 20.42 58.40
N ARG A 538 6.91 20.54 58.63
CA ARG A 538 6.22 21.85 58.79
C ARG A 538 6.53 22.59 60.11
N ARG A 539 7.66 23.31 60.19
CA ARG A 539 7.87 24.43 61.14
C ARG A 539 8.71 25.57 60.51
N GLY A 540 8.21 26.81 60.60
CA GLY A 540 8.98 28.04 60.32
C GLY A 540 9.11 28.48 58.85
N PHE A 541 8.12 29.20 58.31
CA PHE A 541 8.15 29.77 56.95
C PHE A 541 7.24 31.02 56.86
N ALA A 542 7.75 32.12 56.31
CA ALA A 542 7.05 33.39 56.05
C ALA A 542 7.42 33.94 54.64
N TRP A 543 6.58 34.81 54.05
CA TRP A 543 6.74 35.33 52.66
C TRP A 543 7.42 36.71 52.60
N LYS A 544 8.31 36.93 51.62
CA LYS A 544 8.62 38.25 51.00
C LYS A 544 9.29 38.04 49.64
N VAL A 545 8.89 38.82 48.62
CA VAL A 545 9.22 38.55 47.20
C VAL A 545 10.53 39.23 46.77
N SER A 546 11.29 38.58 45.88
CA SER A 546 12.41 39.17 45.13
C SER A 546 12.18 39.05 43.62
N ARG A 547 12.90 39.83 42.80
CA ARG A 547 12.77 39.84 41.33
C ARG A 547 14.14 39.59 40.68
N ARG A 548 14.22 38.62 39.76
CA ARG A 548 15.35 38.42 38.83
C ARG A 548 14.81 38.23 37.41
N LEU A 549 15.56 38.73 36.42
CA LEU A 549 15.09 38.95 35.04
C LEU A 549 15.65 37.97 33.99
N VAL A 550 16.70 37.21 34.29
CA VAL A 550 17.42 36.39 33.26
C VAL A 550 16.68 35.09 32.90
N THR A 551 15.88 34.53 33.81
CA THR A 551 15.13 33.27 33.63
C THR A 551 13.97 33.35 32.62
N TRP A 552 13.78 34.50 31.96
CA TRP A 552 12.69 34.75 31.03
C TRP A 552 13.13 34.69 29.56
N LEU A 553 14.43 34.72 29.23
CA LEU A 553 14.91 34.75 27.85
C LEU A 553 14.33 33.62 26.97
N PRO A 554 14.35 32.33 27.37
CA PRO A 554 13.80 31.26 26.52
C PRO A 554 12.31 31.44 26.21
N THR A 555 11.53 31.89 27.21
CA THR A 555 10.09 32.14 27.08
C THR A 555 9.82 33.35 26.18
N VAL A 556 10.62 34.41 26.31
CA VAL A 556 10.53 35.62 25.48
C VAL A 556 10.94 35.31 24.04
N THR A 557 12.01 34.55 23.81
CA THR A 557 12.42 34.10 22.47
C THR A 557 11.35 33.22 21.82
N ALA A 558 10.76 32.27 22.57
CA ALA A 558 9.64 31.48 22.08
C ALA A 558 8.40 32.33 21.74
N ALA A 559 8.07 33.32 22.57
CA ALA A 559 6.97 34.26 22.31
C ALA A 559 7.24 35.15 21.08
N ILE A 560 8.48 35.59 20.85
CA ILE A 560 8.88 36.34 19.65
C ILE A 560 8.75 35.46 18.40
N ILE A 561 9.24 34.21 18.44
CA ILE A 561 9.12 33.28 17.31
C ILE A 561 7.63 32.99 17.01
N MET A 562 6.80 32.77 18.04
CA MET A 562 5.35 32.63 17.86
C MET A 562 4.69 33.89 17.29
N GLY A 563 5.10 35.09 17.71
CA GLY A 563 4.63 36.36 17.16
C GLY A 563 4.96 36.51 15.68
N LEU A 564 6.18 36.17 15.27
CA LEU A 564 6.61 36.18 13.87
C LEU A 564 5.83 35.14 13.04
N LEU A 565 5.66 33.92 13.55
CA LEU A 565 4.88 32.86 12.89
C LEU A 565 3.42 33.26 12.67
N LEU A 566 2.78 33.97 13.60
CA LEU A 566 1.42 34.47 13.42
C LEU A 566 1.30 35.42 12.22
N VAL A 567 2.31 36.25 11.96
CA VAL A 567 2.34 37.25 10.85
C VAL A 567 2.63 36.62 9.48
N THR A 568 3.31 35.47 9.41
CA THR A 568 3.58 34.80 8.12
C THR A 568 2.32 34.24 7.43
N LYS A 569 2.30 34.16 6.10
CA LYS A 569 1.23 33.50 5.31
C LYS A 569 1.29 31.96 5.32
N THR A 570 1.77 31.35 6.40
CA THR A 570 1.72 29.90 6.59
C THR A 570 0.30 29.44 6.97
N GLU A 571 -0.05 28.19 6.68
CA GLU A 571 -1.37 27.67 7.04
C GLU A 571 -1.58 27.58 8.57
N PRO A 572 -2.84 27.68 9.06
CA PRO A 572 -3.14 27.50 10.48
C PRO A 572 -2.72 26.12 11.03
N SER A 573 -2.80 25.09 10.20
CA SER A 573 -2.36 23.71 10.43
C SER A 573 -0.87 23.64 10.83
N ASP A 574 0.00 24.23 10.02
CA ASP A 574 1.45 24.20 10.23
C ASP A 574 1.91 25.20 11.30
N LYS A 575 1.25 26.36 11.43
CA LYS A 575 1.46 27.26 12.58
C LYS A 575 1.26 26.53 13.90
N LEU A 576 0.26 25.66 13.99
CA LEU A 576 -0.02 24.87 15.19
C LEU A 576 1.06 23.80 15.45
N ARG A 577 1.49 23.07 14.40
CA ARG A 577 2.57 22.08 14.48
C ARG A 577 3.90 22.68 14.95
N ILE A 578 4.23 23.88 14.48
CA ILE A 578 5.46 24.59 14.89
C ILE A 578 5.36 25.02 16.37
N ALA A 579 4.19 25.48 16.82
CA ALA A 579 3.94 25.79 18.23
C ALA A 579 4.06 24.54 19.14
N GLU A 580 3.51 23.40 18.70
CA GLU A 580 3.60 22.10 19.38
C GLU A 580 5.06 21.64 19.58
N LEU A 581 5.94 21.92 18.63
CA LEU A 581 7.37 21.68 18.77
C LEU A 581 7.99 22.63 19.80
N ILE A 582 7.88 23.94 19.58
CA ILE A 582 8.72 24.94 20.26
C ILE A 582 8.35 25.13 21.73
N ILE A 583 7.06 25.13 22.07
CA ILE A 583 6.60 25.47 23.43
C ILE A 583 7.12 24.47 24.50
N PRO A 584 6.99 23.13 24.33
CA PRO A 584 7.54 22.17 25.29
C PRO A 584 9.07 22.26 25.46
N ALA A 585 9.82 22.53 24.39
CA ALA A 585 11.27 22.70 24.47
C ALA A 585 11.67 23.94 25.26
N ALA A 586 11.06 25.09 24.94
CA ALA A 586 11.35 26.35 25.63
C ALA A 586 11.05 26.26 27.13
N LEU A 587 9.95 25.59 27.51
CA LEU A 587 9.58 25.33 28.90
C LEU A 587 10.56 24.37 29.59
N ALA A 588 10.94 23.26 28.95
CA ALA A 588 11.87 22.30 29.55
C ALA A 588 13.30 22.87 29.72
N VAL A 589 13.77 23.70 28.77
CA VAL A 589 15.01 24.47 28.88
C VAL A 589 14.90 25.53 29.98
N GLN A 590 13.76 26.21 30.11
CA GLN A 590 13.50 27.13 31.22
C GLN A 590 13.56 26.43 32.59
N VAL A 591 13.00 25.22 32.71
CA VAL A 591 13.08 24.40 33.94
C VAL A 591 14.53 24.01 34.26
N ALA A 592 15.34 23.62 33.28
CA ALA A 592 16.78 23.38 33.50
C ALA A 592 17.50 24.62 34.05
N LEU A 593 17.31 25.77 33.38
CA LEU A 593 17.94 27.06 33.73
C LEU A 593 17.51 27.61 35.09
N ALA A 594 16.25 27.39 35.49
CA ALA A 594 15.70 27.94 36.72
C ALA A 594 16.10 27.12 37.97
N VAL A 595 16.35 25.81 37.81
CA VAL A 595 16.51 24.88 38.93
C VAL A 595 17.94 24.40 39.15
N ALA A 596 18.80 24.41 38.13
CA ALA A 596 20.16 23.89 38.26
C ALA A 596 21.04 24.72 39.22
N PRO A 597 21.97 24.09 39.97
CA PRO A 597 22.99 24.82 40.72
C PRO A 597 23.94 25.54 39.75
N THR A 598 24.13 26.84 39.93
CA THR A 598 25.17 27.59 39.22
C THR A 598 26.56 27.19 39.73
N GLU A 599 27.55 27.17 38.84
CA GLU A 599 28.97 26.93 39.18
C GLU A 599 29.58 28.04 40.07
N ASP A 600 28.84 29.14 40.26
CA ASP A 600 29.18 30.29 41.07
C ASP A 600 29.22 30.00 42.59
N ARG A 601 30.43 30.03 43.16
CA ARG A 601 30.72 29.92 44.60
C ARG A 601 29.98 30.97 45.45
N THR A 602 29.52 32.08 44.87
CA THR A 602 28.73 33.11 45.57
C THR A 602 27.43 32.55 46.16
N LEU A 603 26.93 31.40 45.68
CA LEU A 603 25.80 30.73 46.33
C LEU A 603 26.09 30.25 47.77
N GLU A 604 27.32 29.87 48.11
CA GLU A 604 27.68 29.49 49.48
C GLU A 604 27.59 30.70 50.43
N VAL A 605 28.02 31.87 49.95
CA VAL A 605 27.95 33.17 50.66
C VAL A 605 26.51 33.70 50.77
N ILE A 606 25.65 33.39 49.80
CA ILE A 606 24.22 33.75 49.86
C ILE A 606 23.43 32.78 50.76
N ALA A 607 23.86 31.52 50.87
CA ALA A 607 23.22 30.52 51.73
C ALA A 607 23.41 30.79 53.24
N THR A 608 24.44 31.55 53.63
CA THR A 608 24.66 32.01 55.02
C THR A 608 23.71 33.11 55.48
N CYS A 609 22.92 33.73 54.59
CA CYS A 609 21.88 34.69 54.98
C CYS A 609 20.56 33.96 55.33
N PRO A 610 19.94 34.20 56.50
CA PRO A 610 18.79 33.43 56.99
C PRO A 610 17.49 33.76 56.23
N ARG A 611 17.29 33.12 55.07
CA ARG A 611 16.01 33.13 54.34
C ARG A 611 15.06 32.04 54.86
N PRO A 612 13.73 32.29 54.91
CA PRO A 612 12.75 31.27 55.22
C PRO A 612 12.88 30.05 54.31
N VAL A 613 13.07 28.92 54.96
CA VAL A 613 13.58 27.66 54.41
C VAL A 613 12.71 27.18 53.24
N TRP A 614 11.38 27.08 53.42
CA TRP A 614 10.44 26.63 52.39
C TRP A 614 10.31 27.51 51.11
N TRP A 615 11.03 28.65 51.00
CA TRP A 615 10.77 29.67 49.98
C TRP A 615 11.58 29.51 48.69
N LEU A 616 12.82 29.00 48.76
CA LEU A 616 13.66 28.83 47.56
C LEU A 616 13.06 27.92 46.47
N PRO A 617 12.31 26.82 46.76
CA PRO A 617 11.62 26.05 45.72
C PRO A 617 10.60 26.89 44.95
N LEU A 618 9.92 27.79 45.65
CA LEU A 618 8.89 28.64 45.08
C LEU A 618 9.51 29.78 44.27
N GLU A 619 10.57 30.40 44.79
CA GLU A 619 11.35 31.45 44.10
C GLU A 619 12.07 30.94 42.84
N ARG A 620 12.61 29.71 42.87
CA ARG A 620 13.46 29.17 41.78
C ARG A 620 12.78 28.18 40.84
N ALA A 621 11.87 27.34 41.32
CA ALA A 621 11.22 26.32 40.49
C ALA A 621 9.74 26.65 40.22
N ALA A 622 8.94 26.87 41.28
CA ALA A 622 7.49 26.91 41.12
C ALA A 622 6.97 28.21 40.46
N LEU A 623 7.50 29.41 40.79
CA LEU A 623 7.06 30.63 40.10
C LEU A 623 7.45 30.65 38.61
N PRO A 624 8.70 30.33 38.21
CA PRO A 624 9.06 30.27 36.80
C PRO A 624 8.29 29.19 36.03
N ALA A 625 8.12 27.98 36.61
CA ALA A 625 7.34 26.92 35.98
C ALA A 625 5.85 27.29 35.88
N ALA A 626 5.24 27.84 36.95
CA ALA A 626 3.85 28.25 36.93
C ALA A 626 3.61 29.45 35.99
N ALA A 627 4.52 30.44 35.95
CA ALA A 627 4.43 31.54 35.00
C ALA A 627 4.64 31.07 33.55
N GLY A 628 5.56 30.13 33.30
CA GLY A 628 5.73 29.47 32.01
C GLY A 628 4.48 28.68 31.61
N THR A 629 3.89 27.91 32.53
CA THR A 629 2.62 27.19 32.30
C THR A 629 1.45 28.14 32.07
N VAL A 630 1.35 29.26 32.80
CA VAL A 630 0.29 30.27 32.61
C VAL A 630 0.49 31.05 31.31
N LEU A 631 1.72 31.34 30.89
CA LEU A 631 2.01 31.93 29.58
C LEU A 631 1.75 30.94 28.44
N ALA A 632 2.04 29.66 28.64
CA ALA A 632 1.73 28.61 27.66
C ALA A 632 0.21 28.39 27.54
N LEU A 633 -0.52 28.31 28.66
CA LEU A 633 -1.99 28.27 28.70
C LEU A 633 -2.60 29.54 28.11
N GLY A 634 -2.00 30.71 28.38
CA GLY A 634 -2.39 32.00 27.79
C GLY A 634 -2.19 32.01 26.28
N ALA A 635 -1.05 31.51 25.79
CA ALA A 635 -0.79 31.34 24.36
C ALA A 635 -1.74 30.31 23.72
N SER A 636 -2.09 29.21 24.41
CA SER A 636 -3.16 28.30 24.00
C SER A 636 -4.47 29.08 23.86
N LEU A 637 -4.91 29.77 24.91
CA LEU A 637 -6.18 30.49 24.96
C LEU A 637 -6.27 31.60 23.89
N ILE A 638 -5.17 32.31 23.61
CA ILE A 638 -5.11 33.33 22.56
C ILE A 638 -5.19 32.69 21.16
N ALA A 639 -4.42 31.63 20.90
CA ALA A 639 -4.53 30.88 19.64
C ALA A 639 -5.94 30.29 19.45
N ILE A 640 -6.55 29.80 20.52
CA ILE A 640 -7.91 29.23 20.53
C ILE A 640 -8.97 30.30 20.27
N MET A 641 -8.82 31.51 20.83
CA MET A 641 -9.74 32.63 20.56
C MET A 641 -9.63 33.17 19.13
N ILE A 642 -8.43 33.16 18.53
CA ILE A 642 -8.21 33.65 17.16
C ILE A 642 -8.79 32.70 16.08
N VAL A 643 -8.87 31.39 16.36
CA VAL A 643 -9.38 30.38 15.40
C VAL A 643 -10.92 30.25 15.41
N GLY A 644 -11.59 30.78 16.43
CA GLY A 644 -13.06 30.89 16.49
C GLY A 644 -13.77 29.68 17.11
N GLN A 645 -14.80 29.97 17.93
CA GLN A 645 -15.73 29.07 18.65
C GLN A 645 -15.38 27.56 18.70
N MET A 646 -14.24 27.20 19.27
CA MET A 646 -13.82 25.79 19.33
C MET A 646 -14.51 25.03 20.48
N PRO A 647 -15.09 23.83 20.22
CA PRO A 647 -15.71 23.00 21.27
C PRO A 647 -14.77 22.60 22.40
N VAL A 648 -15.33 22.31 23.57
CA VAL A 648 -14.59 21.86 24.78
C VAL A 648 -13.71 20.62 24.50
N ARG A 649 -14.17 19.71 23.61
CA ARG A 649 -13.39 18.56 23.13
C ARG A 649 -12.06 19.00 22.48
N THR A 650 -12.09 20.05 21.69
CA THR A 650 -10.92 20.61 21.00
C THR A 650 -9.96 21.27 21.98
N PHE A 651 -10.47 22.04 22.95
CA PHE A 651 -9.67 22.61 24.05
C PHE A 651 -8.90 21.54 24.83
N LEU A 652 -9.57 20.45 25.24
CA LEU A 652 -8.93 19.33 25.95
C LEU A 652 -7.86 18.63 25.10
N LEU A 653 -8.07 18.48 23.79
CA LEU A 653 -7.07 17.92 22.88
C LEU A 653 -5.80 18.79 22.80
N HIS A 654 -5.92 20.12 22.77
CA HIS A 654 -4.75 21.00 22.80
C HIS A 654 -3.94 20.90 24.10
N LEU A 655 -4.62 20.84 25.27
CA LEU A 655 -3.93 20.62 26.56
C LEU A 655 -3.15 19.30 26.56
N LEU A 656 -3.75 18.24 26.03
CA LEU A 656 -3.11 16.92 25.91
C LEU A 656 -1.94 16.91 24.91
N ARG A 657 -1.94 17.75 23.86
CA ARG A 657 -0.80 17.83 22.93
C ARG A 657 0.45 18.36 23.64
N TRP A 658 0.32 19.32 24.57
CA TRP A 658 1.47 20.07 25.11
C TRP A 658 1.89 19.68 26.54
N ILE A 659 0.95 19.38 27.44
CA ILE A 659 1.28 19.17 28.87
C ILE A 659 2.14 17.91 29.09
N PRO A 660 1.79 16.70 28.59
CA PRO A 660 2.58 15.50 28.82
C PRO A 660 4.01 15.59 28.27
N PRO A 661 4.26 16.04 27.01
CA PRO A 661 5.64 16.23 26.53
C PRO A 661 6.41 17.23 27.37
N THR A 662 5.79 18.34 27.79
CA THR A 662 6.43 19.33 28.66
C THR A 662 6.86 18.72 29.99
N LEU A 663 6.01 17.88 30.62
CA LEU A 663 6.37 17.15 31.85
C LEU A 663 7.53 16.18 31.61
N MET A 664 7.49 15.41 30.51
CA MET A 664 8.54 14.45 30.15
C MET A 664 9.89 15.14 29.94
N PHE A 665 9.96 16.12 29.05
CA PHE A 665 11.19 16.84 28.73
C PHE A 665 11.70 17.67 29.92
N SER A 666 10.82 18.24 30.76
CA SER A 666 11.23 18.93 31.99
C SER A 666 11.84 17.96 33.01
N GLY A 667 11.28 16.76 33.16
CA GLY A 667 11.84 15.70 34.00
C GLY A 667 13.21 15.23 33.53
N ILE A 668 13.41 15.08 32.22
CA ILE A 668 14.70 14.76 31.59
C ILE A 668 15.71 15.90 31.80
N ALA A 669 15.32 17.15 31.52
CA ALA A 669 16.18 18.33 31.71
C ALA A 669 16.68 18.44 33.15
N LEU A 670 15.77 18.27 34.11
CA LEU A 670 16.07 18.31 35.53
C LEU A 670 16.97 17.14 35.96
N TYR A 671 16.71 15.93 35.43
CA TYR A 671 17.53 14.74 35.69
C TYR A 671 18.98 14.96 35.26
N VAL A 672 19.19 15.37 34.00
CA VAL A 672 20.53 15.59 33.45
C VAL A 672 21.23 16.74 34.18
N SER A 673 20.54 17.87 34.40
CA SER A 673 21.12 19.05 35.08
C SER A 673 21.63 18.71 36.48
N ILE A 674 20.86 17.97 37.29
CA ILE A 674 21.27 17.61 38.66
C ILE A 674 22.27 16.45 38.66
N ARG A 675 22.19 15.49 37.72
CA ARG A 675 23.11 14.35 37.66
C ARG A 675 24.51 14.71 37.17
N THR A 676 24.61 15.62 36.20
CA THR A 676 25.87 16.13 35.64
C THR A 676 26.41 17.36 36.37
N ARG A 677 25.53 18.10 37.07
CA ARG A 677 25.77 19.42 37.67
C ARG A 677 26.09 20.54 36.66
N GLN A 678 25.86 20.32 35.36
CA GLN A 678 26.04 21.35 34.33
C GLN A 678 24.74 21.70 33.61
N ILE A 679 24.38 22.98 33.72
CA ILE A 679 23.15 23.55 33.13
C ILE A 679 23.17 23.43 31.60
N ALA A 680 24.33 23.63 30.99
CA ALA A 680 24.54 23.50 29.56
C ALA A 680 24.23 22.07 29.06
N LEU A 681 24.69 21.03 29.77
CA LEU A 681 24.40 19.64 29.42
C LEU A 681 22.92 19.29 29.63
N GLY A 682 22.26 19.86 30.64
CA GLY A 682 20.82 19.73 30.85
C GLY A 682 19.99 20.33 29.71
N ALA A 683 20.29 21.58 29.33
CA ALA A 683 19.59 22.27 28.25
C ALA A 683 19.88 21.65 26.87
N LEU A 684 21.16 21.37 26.56
CA LEU A 684 21.58 20.74 25.31
C LEU A 684 21.04 19.31 25.19
N GLY A 685 21.14 18.50 26.25
CA GLY A 685 20.62 17.14 26.27
C GLY A 685 19.11 17.10 26.02
N THR A 686 18.35 17.98 26.68
CA THR A 686 16.91 18.12 26.41
C THR A 686 16.62 18.60 24.99
N PHE A 687 17.36 19.57 24.45
CA PHE A 687 17.16 20.04 23.07
C PHE A 687 17.48 18.95 22.04
N LEU A 688 18.52 18.14 22.25
CA LEU A 688 18.87 17.01 21.37
C LEU A 688 17.83 15.89 21.44
N ILE A 689 17.39 15.49 22.64
CA ILE A 689 16.36 14.45 22.81
C ILE A 689 15.01 14.94 22.27
N TRP A 690 14.66 16.21 22.47
CA TRP A 690 13.50 16.87 21.87
C TRP A 690 13.55 16.85 20.34
N GLY A 691 14.64 17.33 19.74
CA GLY A 691 14.79 17.42 18.29
C GLY A 691 14.79 16.03 17.64
N THR A 692 15.44 15.06 18.28
CA THR A 692 15.40 13.65 17.86
C THR A 692 13.97 13.11 17.94
N ALA A 693 13.23 13.36 19.02
CA ALA A 693 11.85 12.90 19.15
C ALA A 693 10.84 13.65 18.24
N ALA A 694 11.17 14.87 17.81
CA ALA A 694 10.39 15.63 16.83
C ALA A 694 10.60 15.12 15.39
N ILE A 695 11.85 14.83 15.01
CA ILE A 695 12.21 14.34 13.66
C ILE A 695 11.91 12.84 13.52
N ALA A 696 12.38 12.03 14.47
CA ALA A 696 12.32 10.57 14.43
C ALA A 696 11.08 9.99 15.13
N GLY A 697 10.18 10.82 15.70
CA GLY A 697 9.00 10.36 16.42
C GLY A 697 8.15 9.36 15.63
N LYS A 698 7.98 9.58 14.32
CA LYS A 698 7.23 8.68 13.43
C LYS A 698 7.72 7.23 13.43
N PHE A 699 9.01 6.97 13.64
CA PHE A 699 9.54 5.60 13.75
C PHE A 699 9.11 4.88 15.04
N LEU A 700 8.50 5.57 15.99
CA LEU A 700 7.85 4.99 17.17
C LEU A 700 6.39 4.58 16.89
N LEU A 701 5.79 5.01 15.77
CA LEU A 701 4.43 4.59 15.38
C LEU A 701 4.46 3.16 14.81
N PRO A 702 3.49 2.28 15.11
CA PRO A 702 3.49 0.92 14.59
C PRO A 702 3.23 0.91 13.07
N GLY A 703 3.86 -0.01 12.35
CA GLY A 703 3.73 -0.17 10.88
C GLY A 703 4.71 0.64 10.02
N TYR A 704 5.31 1.71 10.54
CA TYR A 704 6.41 2.43 9.86
C TYR A 704 7.62 1.50 9.63
N PRO A 705 8.38 1.64 8.53
CA PRO A 705 9.60 0.86 8.32
C PRO A 705 10.67 1.17 9.38
N THR A 706 11.24 0.12 9.99
CA THR A 706 12.40 0.22 10.89
C THR A 706 13.36 -0.95 10.67
N PHE A 707 14.61 -0.79 11.11
CA PHE A 707 15.67 -1.78 10.93
C PHE A 707 15.83 -2.71 12.14
N PHE A 708 16.44 -3.88 11.92
CA PHE A 708 16.76 -4.84 12.97
C PHE A 708 17.77 -4.27 13.98
N PRO A 709 17.58 -4.41 15.31
CA PRO A 709 16.49 -5.09 16.01
C PRO A 709 15.35 -4.16 16.49
N LEU A 710 15.35 -2.88 16.09
CA LEU A 710 14.35 -1.90 16.55
C LEU A 710 12.92 -2.28 16.13
N ASN A 711 12.75 -3.00 15.03
CA ASN A 711 11.46 -3.54 14.58
C ASN A 711 10.76 -4.44 15.63
N TYR A 712 11.50 -5.12 16.51
CA TYR A 712 10.91 -5.90 17.61
C TYR A 712 10.46 -5.06 18.80
N LEU A 713 11.03 -3.85 18.96
CA LEU A 713 10.66 -2.93 20.04
C LEU A 713 9.60 -1.92 19.59
N GLN A 714 9.64 -1.46 18.34
CA GLN A 714 8.76 -0.44 17.75
C GLN A 714 7.26 -0.63 18.09
N PRO A 715 6.66 -1.84 18.00
CA PRO A 715 5.25 -2.03 18.34
C PRO A 715 4.90 -1.61 19.77
N LEU A 716 5.88 -1.58 20.69
CA LEU A 716 5.71 -1.16 22.08
C LEU A 716 6.16 0.29 22.34
N LEU A 717 6.79 0.97 21.36
CA LEU A 717 7.38 2.31 21.56
C LEU A 717 6.39 3.47 21.40
N TRP A 718 5.26 3.27 20.71
CA TRP A 718 4.28 4.33 20.44
C TRP A 718 3.73 5.00 21.70
N VAL A 719 3.69 4.28 22.82
CA VAL A 719 3.27 4.80 24.13
C VAL A 719 4.15 5.93 24.64
N PHE A 720 5.40 6.00 24.18
CA PHE A 720 6.38 7.04 24.53
C PHE A 720 6.42 8.19 23.52
N HIS A 721 5.74 8.08 22.37
CA HIS A 721 5.79 9.08 21.29
C HIS A 721 5.25 10.45 21.79
N PRO A 722 6.11 11.48 22.00
CA PRO A 722 5.68 12.71 22.64
C PRO A 722 4.82 13.57 21.71
N TYR A 723 5.10 13.55 20.41
CA TYR A 723 4.42 14.36 19.39
C TYR A 723 3.28 13.63 18.65
N LEU A 724 2.72 12.58 19.27
CA LEU A 724 1.60 11.81 18.71
C LEU A 724 0.42 12.77 18.50
N GLN A 725 -0.20 12.72 17.33
CA GLN A 725 -1.24 13.65 16.93
C GLN A 725 -2.65 13.08 17.16
N PRO A 726 -3.64 13.92 17.52
CA PRO A 726 -5.04 13.51 17.55
C PRO A 726 -5.49 12.99 16.17
N GLY A 727 -5.74 11.69 16.05
CA GLY A 727 -6.15 11.02 14.81
C GLY A 727 -5.17 9.99 14.26
N GLU A 728 -3.87 10.07 14.62
CA GLU A 728 -2.86 9.06 14.23
C GLU A 728 -3.15 7.69 14.88
N LEU A 729 -3.77 7.68 16.06
CA LEU A 729 -4.28 6.48 16.74
C LEU A 729 -5.73 6.70 17.22
N THR A 730 -6.34 5.70 17.86
CA THR A 730 -7.68 5.85 18.48
C THR A 730 -7.65 6.90 19.59
N SER A 731 -8.81 7.45 19.96
CA SER A 731 -8.89 8.41 21.08
C SER A 731 -8.41 7.80 22.40
N THR A 732 -8.66 6.50 22.60
CA THR A 732 -8.25 5.73 23.79
C THR A 732 -6.74 5.52 23.83
N ASP A 733 -6.13 5.12 22.70
CA ASP A 733 -4.68 4.94 22.60
C ASP A 733 -3.95 6.27 22.75
N TYR A 734 -4.46 7.33 22.12
CA TYR A 734 -3.96 8.69 22.31
C TYR A 734 -3.95 9.05 23.81
N LEU A 735 -5.09 8.93 24.50
CA LEU A 735 -5.17 9.18 25.95
C LEU A 735 -4.19 8.31 26.77
N LEU A 736 -4.01 7.04 26.42
CA LEU A 736 -3.06 6.14 27.08
C LEU A 736 -1.60 6.60 26.91
N ASN A 737 -1.19 6.93 25.68
CA ASN A 737 0.10 7.56 25.38
C ASN A 737 0.30 8.87 26.17
N ARG A 738 -0.72 9.74 26.24
CA ARG A 738 -0.66 10.98 27.03
C ARG A 738 -0.41 10.71 28.51
N VAL A 739 -1.03 9.67 29.08
CA VAL A 739 -0.81 9.23 30.47
C VAL A 739 0.60 8.68 30.68
N VAL A 740 1.12 7.85 29.77
CA VAL A 740 2.49 7.30 29.85
C VAL A 740 3.54 8.43 29.79
N VAL A 741 3.47 9.29 28.78
CA VAL A 741 4.41 10.41 28.58
C VAL A 741 4.42 11.34 29.80
N ALA A 742 3.26 11.68 30.35
CA ALA A 742 3.17 12.46 31.59
C ALA A 742 3.77 11.72 32.80
N SER A 743 3.47 10.43 32.94
CA SER A 743 3.93 9.60 34.06
C SER A 743 5.46 9.45 34.08
N VAL A 744 6.10 9.28 32.92
CA VAL A 744 7.57 9.26 32.81
C VAL A 744 8.18 10.56 33.34
N GLY A 745 7.64 11.72 32.95
CA GLY A 745 8.08 13.02 33.47
C GLY A 745 7.91 13.15 34.98
N VAL A 746 6.74 12.78 35.51
CA VAL A 746 6.43 12.84 36.95
C VAL A 746 7.33 11.89 37.76
N VAL A 747 7.55 10.66 37.29
CA VAL A 747 8.45 9.69 37.96
C VAL A 747 9.88 10.23 38.02
N LEU A 748 10.41 10.79 36.92
CA LEU A 748 11.73 11.42 36.90
C LEU A 748 11.82 12.57 37.91
N ILE A 749 10.87 13.51 37.88
CA ILE A 749 10.84 14.67 38.80
C ILE A 749 10.87 14.22 40.27
N ILE A 750 10.07 13.23 40.65
CA ILE A 750 10.02 12.77 42.06
C ILE A 750 11.24 11.92 42.44
N TRP A 751 11.77 11.11 41.52
CA TRP A 751 13.03 10.38 41.73
C TRP A 751 14.19 11.32 42.01
N ILE A 752 14.27 12.43 41.27
CA ILE A 752 15.26 13.49 41.47
C ILE A 752 15.10 14.10 42.86
N ILE A 753 13.90 14.55 43.22
CA ILE A 753 13.60 15.18 44.52
C ILE A 753 14.08 14.29 45.68
N ARG A 754 13.95 12.96 45.56
CA ARG A 754 14.41 11.98 46.57
C ARG A 754 15.93 11.80 46.61
N ARG A 755 16.62 12.01 45.48
CA ARG A 755 18.07 11.81 45.31
C ARG A 755 18.90 13.06 45.63
N MET A 756 18.28 14.23 45.79
CA MET A 756 18.97 15.49 46.11
C MET A 756 19.76 15.38 47.44
N ARG A 757 21.01 15.84 47.42
CA ARG A 757 21.89 15.96 48.59
C ARG A 757 21.45 17.10 49.51
N ASN A 758 21.92 17.14 50.75
CA ASN A 758 21.59 18.22 51.70
C ASN A 758 21.92 19.63 51.16
N THR A 759 23.00 19.75 50.37
CA THR A 759 23.38 21.00 49.68
C THR A 759 22.41 21.40 48.57
N GLU A 760 21.84 20.43 47.86
CA GLU A 760 20.80 20.67 46.85
C GLU A 760 19.45 20.96 47.54
N TRP A 761 19.13 20.24 48.63
CA TRP A 761 18.02 20.60 49.52
C TRP A 761 18.16 21.99 50.14
N LEU A 762 19.37 22.55 50.32
CA LEU A 762 19.55 23.95 50.73
C LEU A 762 19.21 24.94 49.61
N ILE A 763 19.45 24.58 48.33
CA ILE A 763 18.98 25.33 47.15
C ILE A 763 17.43 25.23 47.01
N PHE A 764 16.82 24.21 47.60
CA PHE A 764 15.38 24.08 47.83
C PHE A 764 14.96 24.42 49.28
N GLY A 765 15.84 25.08 50.04
CA GLY A 765 15.76 25.30 51.47
C GLY A 765 15.11 24.18 52.31
N ASN A 766 15.93 23.30 52.87
CA ASN A 766 15.60 22.46 54.02
C ASN A 766 16.78 22.39 55.00
N VAL A 767 16.74 23.22 56.04
CA VAL A 767 17.81 23.40 57.05
C VAL A 767 17.71 22.39 58.22
N SER A 768 16.83 21.38 58.11
CA SER A 768 16.54 20.41 59.19
C SER A 768 17.61 19.34 59.47
N ARG A 769 18.87 19.58 59.04
CA ARG A 769 20.06 18.94 59.61
C ARG A 769 21.10 20.02 59.89
N PRO A 770 21.60 20.17 61.13
CA PRO A 770 22.78 20.99 61.36
C PRO A 770 23.97 20.38 60.61
N PHE A 771 24.90 21.22 60.17
CA PHE A 771 26.25 20.76 59.89
C PHE A 771 26.82 20.20 61.19
N GLN A 772 27.09 18.89 61.26
CA GLN A 772 28.10 18.38 62.18
C GLN A 772 29.45 18.80 61.62
N ALA A 773 29.85 20.04 61.92
CA ALA A 773 31.24 20.44 61.82
C ALA A 773 32.03 19.56 62.80
N ASN A 774 33.06 18.87 62.32
CA ASN A 774 33.94 18.09 63.19
C ASN A 774 34.72 19.06 64.09
N SER A 775 34.26 19.25 65.33
CA SER A 775 34.92 20.06 66.35
C SER A 775 36.13 19.32 66.96
N HIS A 776 37.06 18.90 66.10
CA HIS A 776 38.35 18.34 66.46
C HIS A 776 39.47 19.16 65.81
N GLN A 777 39.74 20.33 66.41
CA GLN A 777 41.08 20.67 66.93
C GLN A 777 40.98 21.98 67.71
N GLY A 778 40.99 21.87 69.04
CA GLY A 778 41.52 22.93 69.89
C GLY A 778 43.05 22.89 69.84
N VAL A 779 43.70 24.03 70.05
CA VAL A 779 45.17 24.14 70.00
C VAL A 779 45.81 23.43 71.19
N GLY A 780 46.90 22.71 70.93
CA GLY A 780 47.76 22.01 71.89
C GLY A 780 48.97 21.42 71.15
#